data_AF-A0A8J7VEN4-F1
#
_entry.id   AF-A0A8J7VEN4-F1
#
_cell.length_a   1.000
_cell.length_b   1.000
_cell.length_c   1.000
_cell.angle_alpha   90.00
_cell.angle_beta   90.00
_cell.angle_gamma   90.00
#
_symmetry.space_group_name_H-M   'P 1'
#
loop_
_entity.id
_entity.type
_entity.pdbx_description
1 polymer ?
#
loop_
_entity_poly.entity_id
_entity_poly.type
_entity_poly.pdbx_seq_one_letter_code
_entity_poly.pdbx_strand_id
1 'polypeptide(L)'
;MNRTRAIVRGVALLAVAAFVPSLFAQQLTWTGGNDGKGNILSTGSNWQEGTAPTATADLYIASTVNTSIPTLLVGANYSVRSFIFNNATAQYSATNGLRIVSTTSASSSTARILSFDTAGTLITATNNANASFRSGSISGSSTADPLPSLTLFLNYSGMGVIDVRDTSIVLIADGSNNVPGAVITGTGGLQKIGPGTLRLNGNHTYSGGFILDEGTVIITTNGTNTTTDLTSSAFGLGTLRLNNGTVTSNSTASRQILSSTVFGGGTITFGASATSGNINFPNSIPTSSITVLANTTINVAGASFWNQTIISDAVITKTGTGNLGFGIVAAASTYAGGFELKEGNVVLNSSGSNGTVDPKSSGFGTGTLTLSGGAIMSSNTTAGGGNRTLYNPIALNGTIALSEAAAESGIFVSALWGSATTLIAPSTINTPGANITWSQNISGNFGLTKTGPAMLTLSGINTYTGDTTVSEGILRGDAESITGDVVNHAALIFNEDTGGTYAGVISGNGTVTKQGTAALTLSGTHTYTGLTSLTEGTLVIDGSIPGALDTAATTTLAGSGTIGGHATVAGTHTPGNSAGTQTFGANLTYAAGSTIGWDLAAHSTAGADSDHVIVAGTLDFAGPVTLTPAFAGTGSTVDWKNAFWLEEHTWVVFDAATVSNFQNLQLSPATWPDSTGASFDSALAGASFSLSQSGGDVLLHFTPAPVIADPYTTWLAEYFTTEELNLPTVSGALADPDRDGLANLLEYALGLDPRAASPTAVPATSTENGFWVFLYTRPANRSDVSYVVEVSTNLQQWTTIAANDHEPVATVGETATWRARYSQTGAPNAFFRLRVEPVAVQ
;
A
#
# COMPACT_ATOMS: atom_id res chain seq x y z
N MET A 1 2.20 82.47 -33.74
CA MET A 1 2.95 83.56 -33.06
C MET A 1 4.38 83.59 -33.60
N ASN A 2 4.97 84.78 -33.76
CA ASN A 2 6.33 84.97 -34.30
C ASN A 2 7.42 84.87 -33.22
N ARG A 3 8.61 84.37 -33.61
CA ARG A 3 10.01 84.83 -33.32
C ARG A 3 10.96 83.60 -33.33
N THR A 4 11.83 83.31 -34.31
CA THR A 4 13.00 84.04 -34.88
C THR A 4 14.08 84.29 -33.79
N ARG A 5 15.38 83.91 -33.90
CA ARG A 5 16.43 84.25 -34.90
C ARG A 5 17.66 83.30 -34.83
N ALA A 6 18.25 82.90 -35.97
CA ALA A 6 19.56 83.32 -36.57
C ALA A 6 20.83 82.65 -35.94
N ILE A 7 21.93 82.34 -36.66
CA ILE A 7 22.82 83.20 -37.50
C ILE A 7 23.47 82.39 -38.67
N VAL A 8 23.99 83.07 -39.70
CA VAL A 8 24.46 82.54 -41.01
C VAL A 8 25.95 82.80 -41.32
N ARG A 9 26.60 81.84 -41.99
CA ARG A 9 27.67 81.94 -43.05
C ARG A 9 27.53 80.68 -43.96
N GLY A 10 27.99 80.58 -45.22
CA GLY A 10 28.71 81.48 -46.14
C GLY A 10 30.18 81.07 -46.37
N VAL A 11 30.74 80.92 -47.59
CA VAL A 11 30.31 81.11 -49.01
C VAL A 11 31.18 80.21 -49.95
N ALA A 12 30.70 79.88 -51.18
CA ALA A 12 31.45 79.40 -52.39
C ALA A 12 32.00 77.94 -52.43
N LEU A 13 32.09 77.20 -53.57
CA LEU A 13 31.52 77.32 -54.96
C LEU A 13 31.76 75.99 -55.76
N LEU A 14 30.87 75.64 -56.73
CA LEU A 14 31.01 74.57 -57.78
C LEU A 14 31.07 73.08 -57.29
N ALA A 15 30.52 72.05 -57.95
CA ALA A 15 29.86 71.89 -59.27
C ALA A 15 28.66 70.89 -59.17
N VAL A 16 27.56 71.02 -59.95
CA VAL A 16 27.22 70.24 -61.18
C VAL A 16 27.46 68.71 -61.09
N ALA A 17 26.51 67.79 -61.37
CA ALA A 17 25.04 67.78 -61.51
C ALA A 17 24.55 66.31 -61.67
N ALA A 18 23.26 66.03 -61.46
CA ALA A 18 22.48 64.90 -62.04
C ALA A 18 22.93 63.45 -61.68
N PHE A 19 22.10 62.41 -61.66
CA PHE A 19 20.64 62.20 -61.75
C PHE A 19 20.38 60.83 -61.07
N VAL A 20 19.24 60.60 -60.42
CA VAL A 20 18.77 59.23 -60.13
C VAL A 20 17.35 59.09 -60.66
N PRO A 21 17.15 58.47 -61.83
CA PRO A 21 15.82 58.15 -62.32
C PRO A 21 15.26 56.94 -61.55
N SER A 22 13.93 56.95 -61.36
CA SER A 22 13.18 55.79 -60.89
C SER A 22 13.41 54.57 -61.80
N LEU A 23 13.83 53.44 -61.22
CA LEU A 23 13.90 52.17 -61.94
C LEU A 23 12.49 51.73 -62.35
N PHE A 24 12.16 51.86 -63.63
CA PHE A 24 11.09 51.09 -64.25
C PHE A 24 11.62 49.69 -64.57
N ALA A 25 10.89 48.65 -64.20
CA ALA A 25 11.21 47.29 -64.62
C ALA A 25 10.97 47.17 -66.14
N GLN A 26 12.02 46.88 -66.91
CA GLN A 26 11.96 46.76 -68.36
C GLN A 26 11.56 45.32 -68.76
N GLN A 27 10.36 45.16 -69.34
CA GLN A 27 9.84 43.85 -69.73
C GLN A 27 10.44 43.36 -71.06
N LEU A 28 11.67 42.85 -71.00
CA LEU A 28 12.37 42.29 -72.15
C LEU A 28 11.74 40.95 -72.56
N THR A 29 11.28 40.84 -73.81
CA THR A 29 10.68 39.60 -74.37
C THR A 29 11.64 38.92 -75.35
N TRP A 30 11.91 37.63 -75.12
CA TRP A 30 12.77 36.77 -75.95
C TRP A 30 11.96 36.03 -77.02
N THR A 31 12.42 36.03 -78.27
CA THR A 31 11.68 35.43 -79.41
C THR A 31 12.51 34.49 -80.28
N GLY A 32 13.62 33.95 -79.76
CA GLY A 32 14.47 33.01 -80.50
C GLY A 32 13.74 31.70 -80.85
N GLY A 33 13.95 31.19 -82.07
CA GLY A 33 13.21 30.01 -82.57
C GLY A 33 13.97 29.14 -83.56
N ASN A 34 13.94 27.82 -83.30
CA ASN A 34 14.09 26.70 -84.24
C ASN A 34 15.23 26.72 -85.29
N ASP A 35 16.39 27.30 -85.01
CA ASP A 35 17.59 27.21 -85.89
C ASP A 35 18.52 26.03 -85.55
N GLY A 36 18.06 25.07 -84.73
CA GLY A 36 18.70 23.77 -84.52
C GLY A 36 19.99 23.79 -83.68
N LYS A 37 20.38 24.96 -83.17
CA LYS A 37 21.45 25.13 -82.17
C LYS A 37 20.80 25.41 -80.81
N GLY A 38 21.39 24.87 -79.74
CA GLY A 38 20.83 25.07 -78.39
C GLY A 38 20.72 26.56 -78.06
N ASN A 39 19.57 26.98 -77.51
CA ASN A 39 19.27 28.40 -77.31
C ASN A 39 20.07 29.00 -76.15
N ILE A 40 21.17 29.68 -76.47
CA ILE A 40 22.03 30.35 -75.49
C ILE A 40 21.48 31.77 -75.22
N LEU A 41 21.18 32.05 -73.95
CA LEU A 41 20.83 33.39 -73.46
C LEU A 41 22.08 34.27 -73.32
N SER A 42 22.65 34.76 -74.43
CA SER A 42 23.82 35.67 -74.37
C SER A 42 23.94 36.71 -75.48
N THR A 43 23.23 36.58 -76.61
CA THR A 43 23.33 37.53 -77.74
C THR A 43 22.15 38.49 -77.78
N GLY A 44 22.41 39.77 -78.05
CA GLY A 44 21.37 40.82 -78.11
C GLY A 44 20.32 40.60 -79.21
N SER A 45 20.69 39.85 -80.26
CA SER A 45 19.84 39.47 -81.40
C SER A 45 18.55 38.73 -81.04
N ASN A 46 18.47 38.13 -79.84
CA ASN A 46 17.39 37.18 -79.51
C ASN A 46 16.23 37.85 -78.73
N TRP A 47 16.34 39.15 -78.46
CA TRP A 47 15.39 39.97 -77.70
C TRP A 47 14.68 40.96 -78.63
N GLN A 48 13.39 41.20 -78.42
CA GLN A 48 12.63 42.15 -79.26
C GLN A 48 13.15 43.60 -79.18
N GLU A 49 13.90 43.95 -78.12
CA GLU A 49 14.56 45.26 -77.97
C GLU A 49 16.06 45.24 -78.37
N GLY A 50 16.54 44.18 -79.02
CA GLY A 50 17.83 44.13 -79.72
C GLY A 50 19.11 44.11 -78.87
N THR A 51 19.01 44.22 -77.55
CA THR A 51 20.14 44.12 -76.61
C THR A 51 19.87 43.11 -75.51
N ALA A 52 20.91 42.38 -75.10
CA ALA A 52 20.82 41.42 -74.00
C ALA A 52 20.81 42.17 -72.65
N PRO A 53 20.08 41.70 -71.64
CA PRO A 53 19.99 42.38 -70.36
C PRO A 53 21.36 42.51 -69.68
N THR A 54 21.68 43.70 -69.18
CA THR A 54 22.77 43.86 -68.21
C THR A 54 22.27 43.48 -66.81
N ALA A 55 23.18 43.12 -65.90
CA ALA A 55 22.93 42.33 -64.69
C ALA A 55 22.04 42.94 -63.58
N THR A 56 21.23 43.97 -63.89
CA THR A 56 20.34 44.68 -62.95
C THR A 56 18.87 44.72 -63.37
N ALA A 57 18.51 44.13 -64.52
CA ALA A 57 17.13 44.06 -65.00
C ALA A 57 16.46 42.72 -64.66
N ASP A 58 15.17 42.76 -64.28
CA ASP A 58 14.37 41.56 -64.05
C ASP A 58 14.00 40.89 -65.38
N LEU A 59 14.38 39.62 -65.53
CA LEU A 59 14.24 38.90 -66.81
C LEU A 59 12.94 38.09 -66.90
N TYR A 60 12.13 38.36 -67.92
CA TYR A 60 10.84 37.71 -68.12
C TYR A 60 10.84 36.85 -69.40
N ILE A 61 10.92 35.53 -69.25
CA ILE A 61 10.94 34.60 -70.38
C ILE A 61 9.56 33.96 -70.54
N ALA A 62 8.89 34.28 -71.65
CA ALA A 62 7.60 33.73 -72.03
C ALA A 62 7.68 33.11 -73.44
N SER A 63 7.30 31.83 -73.58
CA SER A 63 7.15 31.19 -74.89
C SER A 63 5.70 31.30 -75.38
N THR A 64 5.51 31.79 -76.60
CA THR A 64 4.19 31.92 -77.24
C THR A 64 3.82 30.75 -78.14
N VAL A 65 4.73 29.78 -78.35
CA VAL A 65 4.54 28.64 -79.28
C VAL A 65 4.29 27.32 -78.54
N ASN A 66 3.21 26.65 -78.91
CA ASN A 66 2.73 25.40 -78.29
C ASN A 66 3.53 24.13 -78.70
N THR A 67 4.66 24.27 -79.39
CA THR A 67 5.43 23.15 -79.94
C THR A 67 6.91 23.28 -79.62
N SER A 68 7.39 22.47 -78.66
CA SER A 68 8.76 22.38 -78.13
C SER A 68 9.28 23.64 -77.41
N ILE A 69 9.75 23.45 -76.16
CA ILE A 69 10.44 24.47 -75.35
C ILE A 69 11.97 24.22 -75.44
N PRO A 70 12.82 25.28 -75.42
CA PRO A 70 14.27 25.13 -75.49
C PRO A 70 14.93 24.41 -74.30
N THR A 71 16.11 23.83 -74.55
CA THR A 71 17.12 23.63 -73.50
C THR A 71 17.66 24.98 -73.07
N LEU A 72 17.71 25.25 -71.76
CA LEU A 72 18.18 26.52 -71.22
C LEU A 72 19.47 26.36 -70.42
N LEU A 73 20.55 27.02 -70.87
CA LEU A 73 21.78 27.18 -70.08
C LEU A 73 21.87 28.62 -69.59
N VAL A 74 21.84 28.80 -68.28
CA VAL A 74 22.05 30.10 -67.62
C VAL A 74 23.51 30.20 -67.20
N GLY A 75 24.22 31.22 -67.69
CA GLY A 75 25.61 31.48 -67.29
C GLY A 75 25.69 31.99 -65.84
N ALA A 76 26.84 31.77 -65.19
CA ALA A 76 27.05 31.99 -63.74
C ALA A 76 26.77 33.41 -63.19
N ASN A 77 26.51 34.40 -64.07
CA ASN A 77 26.32 35.81 -63.72
C ASN A 77 24.85 36.26 -63.78
N TYR A 78 23.89 35.36 -64.00
CA TYR A 78 22.46 35.70 -64.11
C TYR A 78 21.62 34.91 -63.10
N SER A 79 20.66 35.60 -62.47
CA SER A 79 19.60 34.98 -61.66
C SER A 79 18.25 35.20 -62.35
N VAL A 80 17.39 34.19 -62.37
CA VAL A 80 16.05 34.30 -62.99
C VAL A 80 15.00 34.45 -61.90
N ARG A 81 14.22 35.52 -61.94
CA ARG A 81 13.14 35.78 -60.97
C ARG A 81 11.82 35.10 -61.30
N SER A 82 11.53 34.80 -62.57
CA SER A 82 10.30 34.09 -62.93
C SER A 82 10.36 33.38 -64.28
N PHE A 83 9.70 32.23 -64.37
CA PHE A 83 9.43 31.53 -65.63
C PHE A 83 7.92 31.37 -65.84
N ILE A 84 7.46 31.62 -67.07
CA ILE A 84 6.08 31.36 -67.48
C ILE A 84 6.05 30.36 -68.64
N PHE A 85 5.21 29.34 -68.49
CA PHE A 85 4.92 28.38 -69.55
C PHE A 85 3.47 27.91 -69.54
N ASN A 86 3.03 27.44 -70.70
CA ASN A 86 1.72 26.84 -70.89
C ASN A 86 1.86 25.31 -70.87
N ASN A 87 1.27 24.68 -69.86
CA ASN A 87 0.94 23.25 -69.76
C ASN A 87 2.10 22.24 -69.98
N ALA A 88 2.90 21.96 -68.94
CA ALA A 88 3.97 20.95 -69.00
C ALA A 88 4.29 20.22 -67.67
N THR A 89 4.98 19.07 -67.79
CA THR A 89 5.41 18.11 -66.75
C THR A 89 6.93 17.90 -66.85
N ALA A 90 7.66 17.71 -65.75
CA ALA A 90 9.13 17.58 -65.80
C ALA A 90 9.61 16.13 -66.05
N GLN A 91 10.66 15.95 -66.85
CA GLN A 91 11.39 14.69 -67.05
C GLN A 91 12.89 14.93 -67.09
N TYR A 92 13.67 14.15 -66.33
CA TYR A 92 15.13 14.26 -66.29
C TYR A 92 15.82 13.36 -67.32
N SER A 93 16.92 13.83 -67.91
CA SER A 93 17.81 13.03 -68.77
C SER A 93 19.24 13.09 -68.24
N ALA A 94 19.88 11.93 -68.07
CA ALA A 94 21.19 11.81 -67.46
C ALA A 94 22.32 12.55 -68.21
N THR A 95 22.12 12.91 -69.48
CA THR A 95 23.11 13.62 -70.31
C THR A 95 22.89 15.14 -70.33
N ASN A 96 21.66 15.62 -70.08
CA ASN A 96 21.23 16.99 -70.42
C ASN A 96 20.54 17.76 -69.27
N GLY A 97 20.45 17.20 -68.06
CA GLY A 97 19.89 17.88 -66.89
C GLY A 97 18.35 17.93 -66.84
N LEU A 98 17.82 18.93 -66.11
CA LEU A 98 16.38 19.12 -65.91
C LEU A 98 15.70 19.57 -67.21
N ARG A 99 14.76 18.75 -67.71
CA ARG A 99 13.97 19.02 -68.92
C ARG A 99 12.49 19.05 -68.56
N ILE A 100 11.73 19.93 -69.20
CA ILE A 100 10.29 20.10 -69.02
C ILE A 100 9.59 19.75 -70.34
N VAL A 101 8.58 18.89 -70.30
CA VAL A 101 7.93 18.25 -71.46
C VAL A 101 6.41 18.33 -71.32
N SER A 102 5.69 18.75 -72.36
CA SER A 102 4.22 18.76 -72.33
C SER A 102 3.65 17.35 -72.56
N THR A 103 2.67 16.95 -71.74
CA THR A 103 1.88 15.72 -72.00
C THR A 103 0.39 16.05 -72.11
N THR A 104 -0.09 15.90 -73.35
CA THR A 104 -1.48 15.81 -73.83
C THR A 104 -2.39 17.06 -73.79
N SER A 105 -3.38 17.00 -74.70
CA SER A 105 -4.17 18.10 -75.24
C SER A 105 -5.45 18.38 -74.45
N ALA A 106 -5.45 19.44 -73.65
CA ALA A 106 -6.68 20.00 -73.08
C ALA A 106 -6.66 21.54 -73.16
N SER A 107 -7.75 22.12 -73.68
CA SER A 107 -7.86 23.52 -74.09
C SER A 107 -8.22 24.48 -72.95
N SER A 108 -7.34 24.62 -71.94
CA SER A 108 -7.49 25.63 -70.88
C SER A 108 -6.28 26.58 -70.85
N SER A 109 -6.51 27.82 -71.29
CA SER A 109 -5.49 28.85 -71.47
C SER A 109 -5.24 29.65 -70.18
N THR A 110 -4.70 29.01 -69.16
CA THR A 110 -4.18 29.68 -67.95
C THR A 110 -2.67 29.56 -67.88
N ALA A 111 -1.98 30.70 -67.94
CA ALA A 111 -0.53 30.78 -67.78
C ALA A 111 -0.11 30.24 -66.41
N ARG A 112 0.97 29.44 -66.36
CA ARG A 112 1.53 28.92 -65.11
C ARG A 112 2.86 29.63 -64.83
N ILE A 113 3.00 30.13 -63.61
CA ILE A 113 4.13 30.96 -63.18
C ILE A 113 4.90 30.18 -62.11
N LEU A 114 6.23 30.14 -62.24
CA LEU A 114 7.14 29.89 -61.11
C LEU A 114 7.92 31.17 -60.83
N SER A 115 8.04 31.53 -59.57
CA SER A 115 8.74 32.75 -59.12
C SER A 115 9.86 32.41 -58.12
N PHE A 116 10.90 33.24 -58.12
CA PHE A 116 12.08 33.15 -57.26
C PHE A 116 12.33 34.55 -56.68
N ASP A 117 12.38 34.67 -55.36
CA ASP A 117 12.59 35.95 -54.67
C ASP A 117 14.06 36.37 -54.63
N THR A 118 14.95 35.38 -54.54
CA THR A 118 16.41 35.49 -54.48
C THR A 118 17.08 34.28 -55.14
N ALA A 119 18.38 34.37 -55.38
CA ALA A 119 19.14 33.34 -56.11
C ALA A 119 19.19 32.01 -55.35
N GLY A 120 18.34 31.05 -55.74
CA GLY A 120 18.36 29.67 -55.26
C GLY A 120 17.07 29.16 -54.61
N THR A 121 16.11 30.02 -54.28
CA THR A 121 14.89 29.63 -53.56
C THR A 121 13.66 29.74 -54.46
N LEU A 122 12.93 28.64 -54.66
CA LEU A 122 11.68 28.59 -55.42
C LEU A 122 10.48 28.88 -54.51
N ILE A 123 9.61 29.81 -54.91
CA ILE A 123 8.36 30.09 -54.18
C ILE A 123 7.14 30.03 -55.11
N THR A 124 6.17 29.22 -54.69
CA THR A 124 4.85 28.96 -55.32
C THR A 124 4.83 28.44 -56.76
N ALA A 125 4.19 27.28 -56.93
CA ALA A 125 3.62 26.85 -58.20
C ALA A 125 2.09 26.81 -58.06
N THR A 126 1.38 27.65 -58.82
CA THR A 126 -0.10 27.64 -58.86
C THR A 126 -0.62 26.74 -59.97
N ASN A 127 -1.67 25.97 -59.68
CA ASN A 127 -2.46 25.18 -60.65
C ASN A 127 -1.68 24.18 -61.52
N ASN A 128 -0.78 23.38 -60.94
CA ASN A 128 -0.11 22.27 -61.62
C ASN A 128 -0.66 20.90 -61.18
N ALA A 129 -1.35 20.21 -62.08
CA ALA A 129 -2.00 18.92 -61.78
C ALA A 129 -1.05 17.71 -61.68
N ASN A 130 0.19 17.84 -62.16
CA ASN A 130 1.26 16.84 -62.04
C ASN A 130 2.61 17.56 -62.01
N ALA A 131 3.28 17.61 -60.85
CA ALA A 131 4.61 18.18 -60.71
C ALA A 131 5.54 17.20 -59.99
N SER A 132 6.41 16.54 -60.76
CA SER A 132 7.47 15.67 -60.25
C SER A 132 8.79 16.42 -60.18
N PHE A 133 9.39 16.52 -59.00
CA PHE A 133 10.68 17.16 -58.79
C PHE A 133 11.77 16.10 -58.58
N ARG A 134 12.96 16.31 -59.15
CA ARG A 134 14.15 15.49 -58.93
C ARG A 134 15.27 16.38 -58.41
N SER A 135 15.91 15.97 -57.31
CA SER A 135 17.29 16.38 -57.08
C SER A 135 18.18 15.70 -58.13
N GLY A 136 19.13 16.44 -58.69
CA GLY A 136 20.09 15.90 -59.65
C GLY A 136 21.22 15.18 -58.92
N SER A 137 21.34 13.86 -59.09
CA SER A 137 22.52 13.12 -58.61
C SER A 137 23.75 13.54 -59.42
N ILE A 138 24.67 14.28 -58.82
CA ILE A 138 26.00 14.49 -59.40
C ILE A 138 26.83 13.23 -59.14
N SER A 139 26.90 12.34 -60.14
CA SER A 139 27.80 11.18 -60.11
C SER A 139 29.24 11.65 -60.36
N GLY A 140 29.89 12.15 -59.31
CA GLY A 140 31.26 12.66 -59.37
C GLY A 140 31.86 12.80 -57.98
N SER A 141 32.74 11.86 -57.63
CA SER A 141 33.48 11.80 -56.36
C SER A 141 34.11 13.15 -55.97
N SER A 142 33.54 13.85 -54.98
CA SER A 142 34.27 14.80 -54.14
C SER A 142 33.59 14.97 -52.79
N THR A 143 34.39 15.14 -51.74
CA THR A 143 33.96 15.21 -50.33
C THR A 143 33.60 16.65 -49.94
N ALA A 144 32.65 17.28 -50.63
CA ALA A 144 32.31 18.69 -50.44
C ALA A 144 30.78 18.91 -50.40
N ASP A 145 30.32 19.39 -49.24
CA ASP A 145 29.01 19.92 -48.83
C ASP A 145 27.68 19.22 -49.21
N PRO A 146 26.73 19.13 -48.28
CA PRO A 146 25.37 18.68 -48.57
C PRO A 146 24.62 19.70 -49.45
N LEU A 147 23.85 19.19 -50.41
CA LEU A 147 22.99 20.00 -51.29
C LEU A 147 21.95 20.79 -50.47
N PRO A 148 21.58 22.02 -50.89
CA PRO A 148 20.51 22.79 -50.25
C PRO A 148 19.15 22.08 -50.38
N SER A 149 18.32 22.19 -49.35
CA SER A 149 16.99 21.57 -49.26
C SER A 149 15.99 22.18 -50.25
N LEU A 150 15.24 21.32 -50.94
CA LEU A 150 14.21 21.73 -51.90
C LEU A 150 12.93 22.16 -51.19
N THR A 151 12.83 23.44 -50.82
CA THR A 151 11.61 24.02 -50.25
C THR A 151 10.48 23.99 -51.28
N LEU A 152 9.32 23.45 -50.89
CA LEU A 152 8.18 23.22 -51.78
C LEU A 152 6.88 23.70 -51.12
N PHE A 153 6.51 24.94 -51.43
CA PHE A 153 5.21 25.50 -51.05
C PHE A 153 4.09 24.82 -51.83
N LEU A 154 3.58 23.73 -51.27
CA LEU A 154 2.32 23.15 -51.70
C LEU A 154 1.21 24.17 -51.41
N ASN A 155 0.42 24.48 -52.44
CA ASN A 155 -0.84 25.22 -52.37
C ASN A 155 -1.76 24.59 -53.41
N TYR A 156 -2.19 23.35 -53.13
CA TYR A 156 -2.87 22.52 -54.11
C TYR A 156 -4.08 21.80 -53.53
N SER A 157 -5.21 21.89 -54.25
CA SER A 157 -6.45 21.18 -53.99
C SER A 157 -6.84 20.38 -55.24
N GLY A 158 -6.31 19.16 -55.38
CA GLY A 158 -6.58 18.29 -56.52
C GLY A 158 -5.93 16.90 -56.42
N MET A 159 -6.29 15.99 -57.34
CA MET A 159 -5.94 14.55 -57.27
C MET A 159 -4.74 14.15 -58.15
N GLY A 160 -3.61 14.86 -58.05
CA GLY A 160 -2.36 14.47 -58.73
C GLY A 160 -1.65 13.30 -58.04
N VAL A 161 -0.45 12.93 -58.47
CA VAL A 161 0.48 12.11 -57.67
C VAL A 161 1.78 12.89 -57.51
N ILE A 162 2.32 12.94 -56.29
CA ILE A 162 3.57 13.66 -55.97
C ILE A 162 4.67 12.63 -55.72
N ASP A 163 5.67 12.57 -56.59
CA ASP A 163 6.82 11.65 -56.49
C ASP A 163 8.05 12.40 -55.95
N VAL A 164 8.52 11.98 -54.77
CA VAL A 164 9.61 12.61 -54.00
C VAL A 164 10.81 11.67 -53.99
N ARG A 165 11.95 12.08 -54.54
CA ARG A 165 13.10 11.17 -54.74
C ARG A 165 14.40 11.60 -54.06
N ASP A 166 15.19 10.56 -53.76
CA ASP A 166 16.62 10.45 -53.44
C ASP A 166 17.15 11.27 -52.25
N THR A 167 16.82 12.56 -52.14
CA THR A 167 17.23 13.46 -51.03
C THR A 167 16.23 14.58 -50.73
N SER A 168 15.09 14.62 -51.43
CA SER A 168 14.22 15.81 -51.49
C SER A 168 13.37 16.02 -50.23
N ILE A 169 13.92 16.70 -49.23
CA ILE A 169 13.18 17.16 -48.04
C ILE A 169 12.19 18.28 -48.43
N VAL A 170 10.89 17.99 -48.37
CA VAL A 170 9.84 19.00 -48.60
C VAL A 170 9.55 19.76 -47.30
N LEU A 171 9.93 21.04 -47.27
CA LEU A 171 9.62 21.99 -46.19
C LEU A 171 8.27 22.68 -46.40
N ILE A 172 7.38 22.63 -45.41
CA ILE A 172 6.00 23.13 -45.48
C ILE A 172 5.79 24.23 -44.43
N ALA A 173 5.76 25.50 -44.84
CA ALA A 173 5.60 26.66 -43.95
C ALA A 173 4.36 27.51 -44.30
N ASP A 174 3.63 27.88 -43.24
CA ASP A 174 2.51 28.82 -43.08
C ASP A 174 1.28 28.88 -44.02
N GLY A 175 0.13 29.08 -43.37
CA GLY A 175 -1.03 29.77 -43.93
C GLY A 175 -2.08 28.97 -44.70
N SER A 176 -1.76 27.81 -45.28
CA SER A 176 -2.70 27.13 -46.20
C SER A 176 -3.32 25.82 -45.70
N ASN A 177 -4.61 25.66 -46.00
CA ASN A 177 -5.35 24.40 -45.88
C ASN A 177 -4.89 23.41 -46.97
N ASN A 178 -3.64 22.95 -46.89
CA ASN A 178 -3.13 21.93 -47.80
C ASN A 178 -3.83 20.60 -47.55
N VAL A 179 -4.60 20.15 -48.54
CA VAL A 179 -5.27 18.85 -48.58
C VAL A 179 -4.69 18.09 -49.77
N PRO A 180 -3.55 17.40 -49.61
CA PRO A 180 -2.99 16.54 -50.64
C PRO A 180 -3.89 15.30 -50.78
N GLY A 181 -5.03 15.44 -51.47
CA GLY A 181 -5.73 14.32 -52.10
C GLY A 181 -4.89 13.59 -53.16
N ALA A 182 -3.72 14.14 -53.45
CA ALA A 182 -2.63 13.50 -54.14
C ALA A 182 -1.86 12.53 -53.23
N VAL A 183 -1.81 11.25 -53.62
CA VAL A 183 -0.90 10.27 -53.02
C VAL A 183 0.54 10.76 -53.22
N ILE A 184 1.34 10.70 -52.15
CA ILE A 184 2.77 11.06 -52.18
C ILE A 184 3.56 9.75 -52.21
N THR A 185 4.52 9.62 -53.13
CA THR A 185 5.26 8.40 -53.45
C THR A 185 6.77 8.70 -53.54
N GLY A 186 7.60 7.67 -53.73
CA GLY A 186 9.03 7.82 -54.04
C GLY A 186 9.99 7.48 -52.88
N THR A 187 11.28 7.80 -53.05
CA THR A 187 12.36 7.42 -52.13
C THR A 187 12.74 8.48 -51.09
N GLY A 188 12.34 9.75 -51.29
CA GLY A 188 12.64 10.87 -50.39
C GLY A 188 11.67 11.00 -49.20
N GLY A 189 11.92 11.99 -48.34
CA GLY A 189 11.16 12.24 -47.11
C GLY A 189 10.60 13.66 -47.01
N LEU A 190 9.72 13.90 -46.03
CA LEU A 190 9.07 15.21 -45.81
C LEU A 190 9.47 15.81 -44.45
N GLN A 191 9.49 17.14 -44.32
CA GLN A 191 9.79 17.82 -43.04
C GLN A 191 8.88 19.03 -42.84
N LYS A 192 8.00 18.96 -41.83
CA LYS A 192 7.08 20.04 -41.46
C LYS A 192 7.76 20.98 -40.44
N ILE A 193 8.00 22.22 -40.87
CA ILE A 193 8.59 23.31 -40.07
C ILE A 193 7.61 24.47 -39.87
N GLY A 194 7.86 25.36 -38.91
CA GLY A 194 7.05 26.56 -38.65
C GLY A 194 5.67 26.27 -38.03
N PRO A 195 4.96 27.30 -37.52
CA PRO A 195 3.76 27.12 -36.70
C PRO A 195 2.51 26.67 -37.48
N GLY A 196 2.47 26.85 -38.80
CA GLY A 196 1.31 26.53 -39.64
C GLY A 196 0.80 25.08 -39.61
N THR A 197 -0.41 24.88 -40.14
CA THR A 197 -1.13 23.59 -40.19
C THR A 197 -0.97 22.88 -41.54
N LEU A 198 -0.55 21.63 -41.52
CA LEU A 198 -0.62 20.69 -42.64
C LEU A 198 -1.80 19.73 -42.44
N ARG A 199 -2.57 19.43 -43.49
CA ARG A 199 -3.51 18.30 -43.47
C ARG A 199 -2.95 17.19 -44.36
N LEU A 200 -3.13 15.94 -43.97
CA LEU A 200 -2.71 14.76 -44.72
C LEU A 200 -3.93 13.85 -44.92
N ASN A 201 -4.12 13.36 -46.15
CA ASN A 201 -5.25 12.50 -46.52
C ASN A 201 -4.84 11.47 -47.58
N GLY A 202 -5.33 10.24 -47.39
CA GLY A 202 -4.94 9.08 -48.20
C GLY A 202 -3.70 8.36 -47.66
N ASN A 203 -3.45 7.16 -48.21
CA ASN A 203 -2.29 6.36 -47.88
C ASN A 203 -1.10 6.82 -48.73
N HIS A 204 -0.09 7.44 -48.11
CA HIS A 204 1.13 7.84 -48.82
C HIS A 204 2.17 6.70 -48.79
N THR A 205 3.00 6.57 -49.83
CA THR A 205 3.93 5.44 -50.02
C THR A 205 5.40 5.84 -50.20
N TYR A 206 5.76 7.09 -49.90
CA TYR A 206 7.16 7.52 -49.88
C TYR A 206 7.96 6.84 -48.76
N SER A 207 9.23 6.50 -48.99
CA SER A 207 10.03 5.69 -48.05
C SER A 207 11.04 6.47 -47.21
N GLY A 208 11.33 7.74 -47.52
CA GLY A 208 12.36 8.52 -46.82
C GLY A 208 11.94 9.10 -45.45
N GLY A 209 10.72 8.79 -44.99
CA GLY A 209 10.20 9.19 -43.68
C GLY A 209 9.58 10.59 -43.63
N PHE A 210 9.08 10.95 -42.46
CA PHE A 210 8.43 12.24 -42.20
C PHE A 210 8.98 12.83 -40.90
N ILE A 211 9.35 14.11 -40.90
CA ILE A 211 9.82 14.86 -39.74
C ILE A 211 8.80 15.95 -39.38
N LEU A 212 8.42 16.08 -38.11
CA LEU A 212 7.66 17.22 -37.58
C LEU A 212 8.55 17.99 -36.61
N ASP A 213 9.00 19.19 -37.01
CA ASP A 213 9.74 20.10 -36.13
C ASP A 213 8.84 21.12 -35.46
N GLU A 214 7.73 21.52 -36.08
CA GLU A 214 6.82 22.52 -35.52
C GLU A 214 5.45 22.57 -36.23
N GLY A 215 4.48 23.21 -35.56
CA GLY A 215 3.14 23.45 -36.08
C GLY A 215 2.20 22.27 -35.89
N THR A 216 1.16 22.17 -36.73
CA THR A 216 0.12 21.14 -36.61
C THR A 216 0.09 20.24 -37.84
N VAL A 217 -0.09 18.94 -37.65
CA VAL A 217 -0.47 17.97 -38.69
C VAL A 217 -1.84 17.39 -38.34
N ILE A 218 -2.77 17.45 -39.30
CA ILE A 218 -4.11 16.90 -39.17
C ILE A 218 -4.25 15.70 -40.11
N ILE A 219 -4.47 14.51 -39.55
CA ILE A 219 -4.79 13.29 -40.29
C ILE A 219 -6.28 13.29 -40.60
N THR A 220 -6.64 13.41 -41.88
CA THR A 220 -8.02 13.56 -42.35
C THR A 220 -8.45 12.44 -43.30
N THR A 221 -9.76 12.22 -43.41
CA THR A 221 -10.33 11.27 -44.38
C THR A 221 -10.46 11.89 -45.77
N ASN A 222 -10.40 11.06 -46.82
CA ASN A 222 -11.00 11.43 -48.10
C ASN A 222 -12.54 11.48 -47.94
N GLY A 223 -13.19 12.39 -48.65
CA GLY A 223 -14.53 12.89 -48.30
C GLY A 223 -15.62 11.84 -48.08
N THR A 224 -16.54 12.16 -47.16
CA THR A 224 -17.88 11.56 -46.95
C THR A 224 -17.99 10.08 -46.55
N ASN A 225 -16.95 9.23 -46.65
CA ASN A 225 -17.08 7.82 -46.28
C ASN A 225 -16.59 7.53 -44.85
N THR A 226 -17.39 6.79 -44.07
CA THR A 226 -17.29 6.72 -42.60
C THR A 226 -16.59 5.47 -42.04
N THR A 227 -16.16 4.50 -42.86
CA THR A 227 -15.73 3.18 -42.35
C THR A 227 -14.52 2.50 -43.05
N THR A 228 -13.91 3.09 -44.08
CA THR A 228 -12.70 2.52 -44.71
C THR A 228 -11.45 3.27 -44.26
N ASP A 229 -10.71 2.68 -43.31
CA ASP A 229 -9.57 3.32 -42.64
C ASP A 229 -8.34 3.56 -43.53
N LEU A 230 -7.49 4.49 -43.06
CA LEU A 230 -6.11 4.65 -43.52
C LEU A 230 -5.29 3.43 -43.08
N THR A 231 -5.22 2.41 -43.94
CA THR A 231 -4.51 1.14 -43.69
C THR A 231 -2.98 1.22 -43.81
N SER A 232 -2.43 2.33 -44.29
CA SER A 232 -0.99 2.60 -44.24
C SER A 232 -0.70 4.09 -44.12
N SER A 233 -0.08 4.46 -43.00
CA SER A 233 0.61 5.72 -42.70
C SER A 233 0.30 6.95 -43.56
N ALA A 234 -0.38 7.93 -42.94
CA ALA A 234 -0.37 9.32 -43.42
C ALA A 234 1.06 9.90 -43.58
N PHE A 235 2.04 9.28 -42.92
CA PHE A 235 3.45 9.67 -42.86
C PHE A 235 4.40 8.85 -43.75
N GLY A 236 3.85 8.07 -44.70
CA GLY A 236 4.66 7.24 -45.61
C GLY A 236 5.28 6.01 -44.94
N LEU A 237 6.05 5.24 -45.71
CA LEU A 237 6.61 3.95 -45.31
C LEU A 237 7.90 4.06 -44.46
N GLY A 238 8.52 5.24 -44.44
CA GLY A 238 9.70 5.51 -43.62
C GLY A 238 9.37 5.88 -42.18
N THR A 239 10.42 6.14 -41.39
CA THR A 239 10.31 6.56 -39.98
C THR A 239 9.56 7.88 -39.83
N LEU A 240 8.64 7.95 -38.87
CA LEU A 240 8.03 9.19 -38.41
C LEU A 240 8.86 9.79 -37.27
N ARG A 241 9.50 10.94 -37.45
CA ARG A 241 10.22 11.66 -36.40
C ARG A 241 9.42 12.88 -35.94
N LEU A 242 9.07 12.96 -34.66
CA LEU A 242 8.38 14.10 -34.04
C LEU A 242 9.32 14.79 -33.05
N ASN A 243 9.59 16.07 -33.24
CA ASN A 243 10.52 16.86 -32.41
C ASN A 243 9.79 18.00 -31.67
N ASN A 244 8.62 18.42 -32.15
CA ASN A 244 7.70 19.32 -31.48
C ASN A 244 6.33 19.27 -32.20
N GLY A 245 5.38 20.10 -31.76
CA GLY A 245 4.16 20.38 -32.51
C GLY A 245 3.01 19.41 -32.22
N THR A 246 1.96 19.47 -33.04
CA THR A 246 0.69 18.76 -32.80
C THR A 246 0.38 17.75 -33.90
N VAL A 247 0.01 16.52 -33.53
CA VAL A 247 -0.60 15.53 -34.42
C VAL A 247 -2.04 15.28 -33.95
N THR A 248 -3.02 15.56 -34.81
CA THR A 248 -4.44 15.42 -34.48
C THR A 248 -5.22 14.78 -35.63
N SER A 249 -6.46 14.34 -35.38
CA SER A 249 -7.41 13.97 -36.45
C SER A 249 -8.59 14.94 -36.46
N ASN A 250 -9.29 15.04 -37.59
CA ASN A 250 -10.59 15.74 -37.70
C ASN A 250 -11.77 14.76 -37.85
N SER A 251 -11.54 13.47 -37.67
CA SER A 251 -12.55 12.40 -37.79
C SER A 251 -12.83 11.81 -36.41
N THR A 252 -14.06 11.38 -36.14
CA THR A 252 -14.43 10.72 -34.88
C THR A 252 -13.91 9.28 -34.75
N ALA A 253 -13.52 8.66 -35.87
CA ALA A 253 -12.90 7.33 -35.86
C ALA A 253 -11.39 7.39 -35.58
N SER A 254 -10.86 6.35 -34.94
CA SER A 254 -9.44 6.24 -34.60
C SER A 254 -8.54 6.24 -35.83
N ARG A 255 -7.30 6.72 -35.68
CA ARG A 255 -6.28 6.79 -36.75
C ARG A 255 -5.05 6.00 -36.33
N GLN A 256 -4.58 5.11 -37.20
CA GLN A 256 -3.41 4.27 -36.94
C GLN A 256 -2.14 4.88 -37.53
N ILE A 257 -1.07 4.95 -36.73
CA ILE A 257 0.29 5.28 -37.14
C ILE A 257 1.10 3.98 -37.12
N LEU A 258 1.31 3.43 -38.32
CA LEU A 258 1.94 2.12 -38.53
C LEU A 258 3.47 2.20 -38.70
N SER A 259 4.01 3.39 -38.93
CA SER A 259 5.45 3.62 -39.07
C SER A 259 6.17 3.53 -37.72
N SER A 260 7.42 3.04 -37.72
CA SER A 260 8.33 3.24 -36.58
C SER A 260 8.43 4.73 -36.29
N THR A 261 8.30 5.10 -35.02
CA THR A 261 8.20 6.50 -34.59
C THR A 261 9.37 6.88 -33.72
N VAL A 262 9.94 8.06 -33.92
CA VAL A 262 11.07 8.62 -33.18
C VAL A 262 10.62 9.92 -32.53
N PHE A 263 10.67 10.02 -31.21
CA PHE A 263 10.53 11.30 -30.51
C PHE A 263 11.93 11.91 -30.31
N GLY A 264 12.18 13.05 -30.92
CA GLY A 264 13.47 13.74 -30.91
C GLY A 264 13.69 14.68 -29.73
N GLY A 265 12.78 14.71 -28.75
CA GLY A 265 12.70 15.70 -27.68
C GLY A 265 11.48 16.62 -27.83
N GLY A 266 11.46 17.70 -27.05
CA GLY A 266 10.47 18.79 -27.19
C GLY A 266 9.08 18.47 -26.63
N THR A 267 8.06 19.19 -27.10
CA THR A 267 6.66 18.99 -26.72
C THR A 267 5.83 18.53 -27.91
N ILE A 268 5.38 17.27 -27.87
CA ILE A 268 4.53 16.66 -28.88
C ILE A 268 3.11 16.61 -28.34
N THR A 269 2.16 17.19 -29.06
CA THR A 269 0.74 17.20 -28.69
C THR A 269 -0.05 16.21 -29.52
N PHE A 270 -0.87 15.36 -28.88
CA PHE A 270 -1.78 14.42 -29.53
C PHE A 270 -3.24 14.80 -29.30
N GLY A 271 -3.95 15.07 -30.41
CA GLY A 271 -5.33 15.52 -30.41
C GLY A 271 -5.49 17.00 -30.03
N ALA A 272 -6.64 17.57 -30.39
CA ALA A 272 -7.09 18.89 -29.92
C ALA A 272 -8.63 18.89 -29.94
N SER A 273 -9.26 19.11 -28.80
CA SER A 273 -10.71 18.94 -28.53
C SER A 273 -11.22 17.49 -28.45
N ALA A 274 -12.26 17.30 -27.63
CA ALA A 274 -12.91 16.03 -27.30
C ALA A 274 -13.71 15.36 -28.45
N THR A 275 -13.75 15.98 -29.63
CA THR A 275 -14.50 15.49 -30.81
C THR A 275 -13.63 14.89 -31.91
N SER A 276 -12.33 14.68 -31.63
CA SER A 276 -11.36 14.09 -32.54
C SER A 276 -10.95 12.69 -32.09
N GLY A 277 -11.09 11.72 -33.00
CA GLY A 277 -10.80 10.31 -32.78
C GLY A 277 -9.33 10.00 -32.50
N ASN A 278 -9.13 8.87 -31.82
CA ASN A 278 -7.88 8.53 -31.14
C ASN A 278 -6.67 8.41 -32.08
N ILE A 279 -5.49 8.81 -31.62
CA ILE A 279 -4.21 8.54 -32.33
C ILE A 279 -3.60 7.26 -31.78
N ASN A 280 -3.59 6.19 -32.57
CA ASN A 280 -3.19 4.85 -32.16
C ASN A 280 -1.88 4.43 -32.83
N PHE A 281 -0.96 3.84 -32.08
CA PHE A 281 0.28 3.21 -32.56
C PHE A 281 0.14 1.69 -32.38
N PRO A 282 -0.49 0.96 -33.32
CA PRO A 282 -0.74 -0.47 -33.20
C PRO A 282 0.54 -1.30 -33.33
N ASN A 283 0.50 -2.53 -32.82
CA ASN A 283 1.57 -3.54 -32.89
C ASN A 283 1.51 -4.44 -34.15
N SER A 284 0.68 -4.09 -35.14
CA SER A 284 0.41 -4.91 -36.33
C SER A 284 1.59 -5.04 -37.30
N ILE A 285 2.70 -4.34 -37.05
CA ILE A 285 3.98 -4.53 -37.75
C ILE A 285 5.04 -4.92 -36.68
N PRO A 286 5.50 -6.18 -36.64
CA PRO A 286 6.36 -6.68 -35.55
C PRO A 286 7.71 -5.96 -35.36
N THR A 287 8.16 -5.20 -36.35
CA THR A 287 9.41 -4.41 -36.32
C THR A 287 9.19 -2.93 -35.97
N SER A 288 7.94 -2.49 -35.81
CA SER A 288 7.62 -1.11 -35.45
C SER A 288 7.85 -0.85 -33.96
N SER A 289 8.46 0.29 -33.64
CA SER A 289 8.77 0.73 -32.27
C SER A 289 8.64 2.24 -32.13
N ILE A 290 8.45 2.67 -30.88
CA ILE A 290 8.56 4.08 -30.48
C ILE A 290 9.93 4.27 -29.84
N THR A 291 10.82 4.99 -30.50
CA THR A 291 12.16 5.34 -29.98
C THR A 291 12.12 6.77 -29.43
N VAL A 292 12.56 6.99 -28.19
CA VAL A 292 12.61 8.33 -27.59
C VAL A 292 14.07 8.70 -27.32
N LEU A 293 14.60 9.67 -28.08
CA LEU A 293 16.03 10.01 -28.12
C LEU A 293 16.44 11.07 -27.09
N ALA A 294 15.49 11.85 -26.58
CA ALA A 294 15.70 12.93 -25.61
C ALA A 294 14.44 13.14 -24.79
N ASN A 295 14.56 13.82 -23.64
CA ASN A 295 13.43 14.07 -22.75
C ASN A 295 12.29 14.75 -23.52
N THR A 296 11.11 14.13 -23.51
CA THR A 296 9.99 14.49 -24.37
C THR A 296 8.72 14.68 -23.54
N THR A 297 8.07 15.82 -23.71
CA THR A 297 6.73 16.07 -23.16
C THR A 297 5.67 15.62 -24.16
N ILE A 298 4.77 14.77 -23.72
CA ILE A 298 3.65 14.23 -24.49
C ILE A 298 2.36 14.84 -23.93
N ASN A 299 1.86 15.87 -24.61
CA ASN A 299 0.61 16.53 -24.26
C ASN A 299 -0.56 15.82 -24.95
N VAL A 300 -1.38 15.06 -24.23
CA VAL A 300 -2.56 14.42 -24.82
C VAL A 300 -3.80 15.23 -24.45
N ALA A 301 -4.46 15.83 -25.43
CA ALA A 301 -5.70 16.58 -25.22
C ALA A 301 -6.96 15.76 -25.54
N GLY A 302 -6.83 14.65 -26.29
CA GLY A 302 -7.91 13.72 -26.63
C GLY A 302 -7.66 12.33 -26.05
N ALA A 303 -7.54 11.31 -26.92
CA ALA A 303 -7.07 10.00 -26.53
C ALA A 303 -5.98 9.49 -27.50
N SER A 304 -4.99 8.78 -26.97
CA SER A 304 -3.95 8.11 -27.76
C SER A 304 -3.65 6.74 -27.15
N PHE A 305 -3.41 5.73 -28.00
CA PHE A 305 -3.16 4.35 -27.56
C PHE A 305 -1.85 3.82 -28.16
N TRP A 306 -0.91 3.42 -27.31
CA TRP A 306 0.43 2.99 -27.70
C TRP A 306 0.59 1.50 -27.43
N ASN A 307 0.72 0.70 -28.51
CA ASN A 307 0.85 -0.75 -28.44
C ASN A 307 2.21 -1.23 -28.98
N GLN A 308 3.04 -0.32 -29.52
CA GLN A 308 4.41 -0.63 -29.95
C GLN A 308 5.37 -0.59 -28.77
N THR A 309 6.44 -1.40 -28.83
CA THR A 309 7.51 -1.39 -27.82
C THR A 309 8.21 -0.03 -27.78
N ILE A 310 8.42 0.49 -26.58
CA ILE A 310 9.09 1.78 -26.33
C ILE A 310 10.56 1.53 -25.99
N ILE A 311 11.45 2.23 -26.71
CA ILE A 311 12.91 2.15 -26.59
C ILE A 311 13.43 3.55 -26.22
N SER A 312 14.10 3.69 -25.08
CA SER A 312 14.63 4.99 -24.64
C SER A 312 15.66 4.86 -23.50
N ASP A 313 16.46 5.91 -23.34
CA ASP A 313 17.21 6.23 -22.13
C ASP A 313 16.76 7.58 -21.50
N ALA A 314 15.68 8.17 -22.02
CA ALA A 314 15.19 9.51 -21.70
C ALA A 314 13.81 9.50 -21.00
N VAL A 315 13.49 10.62 -20.34
CA VAL A 315 12.21 10.80 -19.63
C VAL A 315 11.07 11.07 -20.60
N ILE A 316 9.93 10.39 -20.40
CA ILE A 316 8.66 10.70 -21.07
C ILE A 316 7.73 11.39 -20.06
N THR A 317 7.39 12.67 -20.28
CA THR A 317 6.47 13.43 -19.41
C THR A 317 5.08 13.56 -20.03
N LYS A 318 4.07 12.90 -19.47
CA LYS A 318 2.65 13.00 -19.87
C LYS A 318 1.98 14.24 -19.26
N THR A 319 1.42 15.09 -20.12
CA THR A 319 0.62 16.29 -19.79
C THR A 319 -0.72 16.28 -20.53
N GLY A 320 -1.58 17.27 -20.27
CA GLY A 320 -2.88 17.42 -20.91
C GLY A 320 -3.95 16.49 -20.35
N THR A 321 -5.21 16.93 -20.39
CA THR A 321 -6.35 16.26 -19.74
C THR A 321 -6.74 14.91 -20.35
N GLY A 322 -6.18 14.55 -21.52
CA GLY A 322 -6.53 13.38 -22.30
C GLY A 322 -5.94 12.05 -21.80
N ASN A 323 -6.45 10.97 -22.38
CA ASN A 323 -6.10 9.59 -22.04
C ASN A 323 -4.91 9.09 -22.87
N LEU A 324 -3.84 8.64 -22.22
CA LEU A 324 -2.77 7.85 -22.85
C LEU A 324 -2.92 6.39 -22.45
N GLY A 325 -3.40 5.53 -23.36
CA GLY A 325 -3.50 4.09 -23.10
C GLY A 325 -2.23 3.35 -23.52
N PHE A 326 -1.74 2.45 -22.67
CA PHE A 326 -0.77 1.45 -23.06
C PHE A 326 -1.48 0.14 -23.39
N GLY A 327 -1.25 -0.38 -24.59
CA GLY A 327 -1.74 -1.67 -25.04
C GLY A 327 -0.71 -2.78 -24.89
N ILE A 328 -1.10 -3.96 -25.33
CA ILE A 328 -0.30 -5.18 -25.22
C ILE A 328 0.87 -5.10 -26.20
N VAL A 329 2.05 -4.74 -25.69
CA VAL A 329 3.30 -4.81 -26.45
C VAL A 329 3.73 -6.26 -26.63
N ALA A 330 4.07 -6.67 -27.85
CA ALA A 330 4.54 -8.04 -28.12
C ALA A 330 5.93 -8.31 -27.50
N ALA A 331 6.69 -7.25 -27.23
CA ALA A 331 7.92 -7.27 -26.47
C ALA A 331 7.92 -6.16 -25.41
N ALA A 332 8.34 -6.56 -24.21
CA ALA A 332 8.85 -5.73 -23.12
C ALA A 332 9.41 -4.35 -23.57
N SER A 333 8.80 -3.26 -23.10
CA SER A 333 9.45 -1.95 -23.08
C SER A 333 10.43 -1.92 -21.91
N THR A 334 11.73 -1.84 -22.18
CA THR A 334 12.80 -1.98 -21.16
C THR A 334 13.55 -0.67 -20.90
N TYR A 335 12.93 0.48 -21.18
CA TYR A 335 13.59 1.78 -21.13
C TYR A 335 13.83 2.26 -19.70
N ALA A 336 15.04 2.78 -19.42
CA ALA A 336 15.47 3.16 -18.07
C ALA A 336 15.22 4.64 -17.73
N GLY A 337 14.95 5.49 -18.74
CA GLY A 337 14.80 6.94 -18.56
C GLY A 337 13.61 7.39 -17.71
N GLY A 338 12.63 6.52 -17.48
CA GLY A 338 11.47 6.78 -16.62
C GLY A 338 10.32 7.52 -17.29
N PHE A 339 9.21 7.61 -16.56
CA PHE A 339 7.95 8.21 -17.01
C PHE A 339 7.40 9.15 -15.94
N GLU A 340 6.95 10.33 -16.32
CA GLU A 340 6.34 11.31 -15.42
C GLU A 340 4.89 11.59 -15.82
N LEU A 341 3.94 11.37 -14.93
CA LEU A 341 2.54 11.77 -15.11
C LEU A 341 2.27 13.08 -14.37
N LYS A 342 1.96 14.15 -15.12
CA LYS A 342 1.52 15.44 -14.55
C LYS A 342 0.01 15.63 -14.62
N GLU A 343 -0.61 15.23 -15.73
CA GLU A 343 -2.02 15.54 -15.99
C GLU A 343 -2.71 14.49 -16.88
N GLY A 344 -4.05 14.48 -16.79
CA GLY A 344 -4.91 13.54 -17.51
C GLY A 344 -4.73 12.12 -17.00
N ASN A 345 -5.08 11.15 -17.84
CA ASN A 345 -5.15 9.75 -17.42
C ASN A 345 -4.16 8.88 -18.22
N VAL A 346 -3.59 7.88 -17.56
CA VAL A 346 -2.91 6.75 -18.20
C VAL A 346 -3.77 5.50 -18.05
N VAL A 347 -4.03 4.77 -19.14
CA VAL A 347 -4.91 3.59 -19.14
C VAL A 347 -4.10 2.31 -19.35
N LEU A 348 -4.23 1.35 -18.44
CA LEU A 348 -3.54 0.07 -18.46
C LEU A 348 -4.45 -1.04 -19.01
N ASN A 349 -4.24 -1.42 -20.27
CA ASN A 349 -5.04 -2.45 -20.94
C ASN A 349 -4.59 -3.88 -20.59
N SER A 350 -5.53 -4.82 -20.47
CA SER A 350 -5.23 -6.25 -20.27
C SER A 350 -4.99 -7.01 -21.58
N SER A 351 -3.97 -7.87 -21.59
CA SER A 351 -3.95 -9.12 -22.38
C SER A 351 -4.46 -10.30 -21.54
N GLY A 352 -5.66 -10.77 -21.84
CA GLY A 352 -6.08 -12.14 -21.53
C GLY A 352 -6.34 -12.46 -20.05
N SER A 353 -6.90 -13.65 -19.84
CA SER A 353 -7.25 -14.16 -18.53
C SER A 353 -6.05 -14.76 -17.80
N ASN A 354 -5.88 -14.35 -16.54
CA ASN A 354 -5.13 -15.03 -15.48
C ASN A 354 -3.60 -15.22 -15.65
N GLY A 355 -2.83 -14.53 -14.80
CA GLY A 355 -1.46 -14.94 -14.44
C GLY A 355 -0.32 -14.12 -15.05
N THR A 356 0.22 -13.19 -14.27
CA THR A 356 1.54 -12.54 -14.46
C THR A 356 1.71 -11.71 -15.75
N VAL A 357 1.26 -10.46 -15.69
CA VAL A 357 1.74 -9.39 -16.59
C VAL A 357 3.23 -9.14 -16.29
N ASP A 358 4.12 -9.33 -17.27
CA ASP A 358 5.58 -9.10 -17.14
C ASP A 358 5.85 -7.62 -16.76
N PRO A 359 6.79 -7.32 -15.84
CA PRO A 359 7.17 -5.96 -15.43
C PRO A 359 7.30 -4.97 -16.59
N LYS A 360 7.90 -5.45 -17.66
CA LYS A 360 8.34 -4.67 -18.81
C LYS A 360 7.20 -4.44 -19.81
N SER A 361 6.04 -5.07 -19.64
CA SER A 361 4.90 -4.95 -20.55
C SER A 361 3.97 -3.75 -20.25
N SER A 362 4.22 -3.02 -19.17
CA SER A 362 3.37 -1.93 -18.65
C SER A 362 3.37 -0.62 -19.45
N GLY A 363 4.30 -0.45 -20.41
CA GLY A 363 4.52 0.80 -21.14
C GLY A 363 5.36 1.85 -20.37
N PHE A 364 5.63 1.65 -19.07
CA PHE A 364 6.43 2.56 -18.25
C PHE A 364 7.94 2.28 -18.24
N GLY A 365 8.39 1.21 -18.88
CA GLY A 365 9.80 0.82 -18.88
C GLY A 365 10.24 0.22 -17.55
N THR A 366 11.53 0.32 -17.25
CA THR A 366 12.16 -0.08 -15.98
C THR A 366 12.59 1.11 -15.11
N GLY A 367 12.55 2.32 -15.67
CA GLY A 367 12.88 3.56 -14.96
C GLY A 367 11.84 3.95 -13.89
N THR A 368 12.12 5.04 -13.18
CA THR A 368 11.21 5.57 -12.14
C THR A 368 9.92 6.11 -12.75
N LEU A 369 8.78 5.75 -12.15
CA LEU A 369 7.46 6.30 -12.46
C LEU A 369 7.18 7.46 -11.50
N THR A 370 7.29 8.69 -11.98
CA THR A 370 7.00 9.91 -11.21
C THR A 370 5.52 10.29 -11.38
N LEU A 371 4.79 10.43 -10.28
CA LEU A 371 3.36 10.72 -10.26
C LEU A 371 3.13 12.06 -9.55
N SER A 372 2.98 13.10 -10.36
CA SER A 372 2.81 14.50 -9.92
C SER A 372 1.34 14.96 -10.01
N GLY A 373 0.51 14.26 -10.79
CA GLY A 373 -0.91 14.56 -10.95
C GLY A 373 -1.66 13.49 -11.76
N GLY A 374 -2.92 13.75 -12.08
CA GLY A 374 -3.72 12.92 -13.00
C GLY A 374 -4.25 11.60 -12.41
N ALA A 375 -4.44 10.60 -13.26
CA ALA A 375 -4.90 9.27 -12.86
C ALA A 375 -4.16 8.13 -13.58
N ILE A 376 -3.96 6.99 -12.90
CA ILE A 376 -3.72 5.69 -13.53
C ILE A 376 -5.02 4.90 -13.45
N MET A 377 -5.47 4.37 -14.58
CA MET A 377 -6.76 3.70 -14.74
C MET A 377 -6.59 2.27 -15.24
N SER A 378 -7.23 1.30 -14.60
CA SER A 378 -7.41 -0.05 -15.16
C SER A 378 -8.47 -0.03 -16.26
N SER A 379 -8.17 -0.60 -17.43
CA SER A 379 -9.09 -0.61 -18.58
C SER A 379 -10.31 -1.54 -18.46
N ASN A 380 -10.46 -2.25 -17.34
CA ASN A 380 -11.30 -3.44 -17.32
C ASN A 380 -12.79 -3.09 -17.42
N THR A 381 -13.48 -3.61 -18.45
CA THR A 381 -14.92 -3.42 -18.67
C THR A 381 -15.76 -4.63 -18.25
N THR A 382 -15.15 -5.67 -17.67
CA THR A 382 -15.81 -6.94 -17.33
C THR A 382 -15.41 -7.42 -15.93
N ALA A 383 -16.39 -7.66 -15.06
CA ALA A 383 -16.18 -8.26 -13.74
C ALA A 383 -15.30 -9.54 -13.80
N GLY A 384 -14.41 -9.71 -12.82
CA GLY A 384 -13.49 -10.86 -12.74
C GLY A 384 -12.19 -10.77 -13.58
N GLY A 385 -11.86 -9.62 -14.18
CA GLY A 385 -10.54 -9.42 -14.78
C GLY A 385 -9.46 -9.17 -13.71
N GLY A 386 -8.36 -9.92 -13.72
CA GLY A 386 -7.33 -9.84 -12.68
C GLY A 386 -6.65 -8.46 -12.57
N ASN A 387 -6.08 -8.18 -11.39
CA ASN A 387 -5.46 -6.89 -11.05
C ASN A 387 -4.38 -6.45 -12.06
N ARG A 388 -4.23 -5.12 -12.22
CA ARG A 388 -3.12 -4.50 -12.98
C ARG A 388 -1.99 -4.17 -12.01
N THR A 389 -0.79 -4.67 -12.31
CA THR A 389 0.35 -4.42 -11.42
C THR A 389 1.26 -3.31 -11.91
N LEU A 390 1.53 -2.32 -11.06
CA LEU A 390 2.63 -1.37 -11.18
C LEU A 390 3.86 -1.93 -10.47
N TYR A 391 5.00 -1.92 -11.16
CA TYR A 391 6.24 -2.55 -10.70
C TYR A 391 7.47 -1.63 -10.74
N ASN A 392 7.35 -0.45 -11.34
CA ASN A 392 8.42 0.54 -11.36
C ASN A 392 8.71 1.05 -9.93
N PRO A 393 9.92 1.52 -9.62
CA PRO A 393 10.13 2.43 -8.51
C PRO A 393 9.24 3.68 -8.72
N ILE A 394 8.57 4.14 -7.67
CA ILE A 394 7.61 5.25 -7.77
C ILE A 394 8.12 6.48 -7.02
N ALA A 395 7.99 7.66 -7.61
CA ALA A 395 8.19 8.93 -6.95
C ALA A 395 6.86 9.70 -6.89
N LEU A 396 6.33 9.97 -5.69
CA LEU A 396 5.08 10.71 -5.51
C LEU A 396 5.36 12.20 -5.24
N ASN A 397 4.70 13.07 -6.01
CA ASN A 397 4.90 14.52 -6.02
C ASN A 397 3.56 15.27 -6.21
N GLY A 398 2.51 14.86 -5.50
CA GLY A 398 1.20 15.49 -5.62
C GLY A 398 0.03 14.50 -5.53
N THR A 399 -1.08 14.82 -6.20
CA THR A 399 -2.31 14.03 -6.13
C THR A 399 -2.43 13.06 -7.30
N ILE A 400 -2.40 11.75 -7.02
CA ILE A 400 -2.67 10.70 -8.01
C ILE A 400 -4.01 10.02 -7.71
N ALA A 401 -4.86 9.89 -8.73
CA ALA A 401 -6.01 8.99 -8.68
C ALA A 401 -5.64 7.60 -9.20
N LEU A 402 -5.99 6.56 -8.44
CA LEU A 402 -5.86 5.16 -8.86
C LEU A 402 -7.27 4.59 -9.01
N SER A 403 -7.71 4.41 -10.25
CA SER A 403 -9.11 4.11 -10.58
C SER A 403 -9.28 2.94 -11.55
N GLU A 404 -10.52 2.49 -11.68
CA GLU A 404 -10.89 1.36 -12.53
C GLU A 404 -12.16 1.69 -13.31
N ALA A 405 -12.33 1.05 -14.48
CA ALA A 405 -13.57 1.13 -15.25
C ALA A 405 -14.67 0.14 -14.77
N ALA A 406 -14.35 -0.77 -13.85
CA ALA A 406 -15.27 -1.74 -13.24
C ALA A 406 -14.94 -1.93 -11.74
N ALA A 407 -15.89 -2.43 -10.95
CA ALA A 407 -15.84 -2.37 -9.47
C ALA A 407 -15.04 -3.50 -8.76
N GLU A 408 -14.33 -4.37 -9.48
CA GLU A 408 -13.81 -5.65 -8.94
C GLU A 408 -12.36 -5.99 -9.38
N SER A 409 -11.52 -5.05 -9.83
CA SER A 409 -10.32 -5.39 -10.64
C SER A 409 -9.08 -4.51 -10.39
N GLY A 410 -8.60 -4.57 -9.14
CA GLY A 410 -7.51 -3.81 -8.51
C GLY A 410 -6.41 -3.22 -9.40
N ILE A 411 -5.98 -1.98 -9.11
CA ILE A 411 -4.56 -1.61 -9.30
C ILE A 411 -3.76 -2.09 -8.09
N PHE A 412 -2.70 -2.85 -8.34
CA PHE A 412 -1.78 -3.39 -7.35
C PHE A 412 -0.41 -2.73 -7.53
N VAL A 413 0.17 -2.16 -6.47
CA VAL A 413 1.53 -1.58 -6.52
C VAL A 413 2.49 -2.53 -5.82
N SER A 414 3.36 -3.19 -6.58
CA SER A 414 4.12 -4.34 -6.11
C SER A 414 5.57 -4.01 -5.74
N ALA A 415 6.04 -4.56 -4.61
CA ALA A 415 7.44 -4.57 -4.17
C ALA A 415 8.32 -5.59 -4.92
N LEU A 416 7.76 -6.35 -5.87
CA LEU A 416 8.52 -7.36 -6.59
C LEU A 416 9.69 -6.70 -7.35
N TRP A 417 10.84 -7.39 -7.36
CA TRP A 417 12.14 -6.90 -7.84
C TRP A 417 12.75 -5.73 -7.05
N GLY A 418 12.29 -5.49 -5.82
CA GLY A 418 12.89 -4.50 -4.91
C GLY A 418 12.50 -3.06 -5.20
N SER A 419 11.46 -2.84 -6.01
CA SER A 419 10.90 -1.52 -6.27
C SER A 419 10.28 -0.93 -5.00
N ALA A 420 10.55 0.35 -4.77
CA ALA A 420 10.08 1.11 -3.62
C ALA A 420 9.46 2.44 -4.07
N THR A 421 8.64 3.00 -3.20
CA THR A 421 8.00 4.31 -3.38
C THR A 421 8.73 5.36 -2.53
N THR A 422 8.99 6.52 -3.11
CA THR A 422 9.54 7.69 -2.40
C THR A 422 8.56 8.85 -2.49
N LEU A 423 8.17 9.40 -1.34
CA LEU A 423 7.47 10.68 -1.25
C LEU A 423 8.51 11.78 -1.43
N ILE A 424 8.49 12.47 -2.58
CA ILE A 424 9.40 13.58 -2.89
C ILE A 424 8.74 14.96 -2.72
N ALA A 425 7.43 14.98 -2.46
CA ALA A 425 6.65 16.10 -1.92
C ALA A 425 5.40 15.57 -1.17
N PRO A 426 4.63 16.42 -0.47
CA PRO A 426 3.35 16.03 0.12
C PRO A 426 2.44 15.42 -0.96
N SER A 427 1.94 14.22 -0.70
CA SER A 427 1.32 13.39 -1.73
C SER A 427 -0.04 12.87 -1.32
N THR A 428 -0.96 12.79 -2.27
CA THR A 428 -2.33 12.30 -2.06
C THR A 428 -2.60 11.12 -2.97
N ILE A 429 -3.00 9.99 -2.38
CA ILE A 429 -3.56 8.84 -3.10
C ILE A 429 -5.07 8.92 -3.02
N ASN A 430 -5.71 9.18 -4.16
CA ASN A 430 -7.15 9.15 -4.32
C ASN A 430 -7.58 7.78 -4.86
N THR A 431 -8.48 7.09 -4.15
CA THR A 431 -9.10 5.83 -4.58
C THR A 431 -10.58 6.07 -4.89
N PRO A 432 -10.93 6.66 -6.06
CA PRO A 432 -12.26 7.19 -6.34
C PRO A 432 -13.37 6.14 -6.51
N GLY A 433 -13.04 4.84 -6.58
CA GLY A 433 -14.07 3.82 -6.76
C GLY A 433 -13.65 2.35 -6.62
N ALA A 434 -12.35 2.04 -6.51
CA ALA A 434 -11.88 0.66 -6.37
C ALA A 434 -10.79 0.52 -5.31
N ASN A 435 -10.68 -0.68 -4.74
CA ASN A 435 -9.77 -0.97 -3.64
C ASN A 435 -8.35 -1.19 -4.17
N ILE A 436 -7.39 -0.45 -3.62
CA ILE A 436 -5.98 -0.45 -4.02
C ILE A 436 -5.13 -1.11 -2.94
N THR A 437 -4.20 -1.97 -3.35
CA THR A 437 -3.14 -2.45 -2.43
C THR A 437 -1.78 -1.93 -2.89
N TRP A 438 -1.06 -1.33 -1.94
CA TRP A 438 0.25 -0.75 -2.10
C TRP A 438 1.26 -1.53 -1.24
N SER A 439 1.93 -2.50 -1.86
CA SER A 439 2.88 -3.39 -1.19
C SER A 439 4.32 -2.91 -1.27
N GLN A 440 4.63 -1.89 -2.09
CA GLN A 440 5.94 -1.24 -2.03
C GLN A 440 6.14 -0.51 -0.71
N ASN A 441 7.33 -0.63 -0.12
CA ASN A 441 7.77 0.22 0.97
C ASN A 441 7.76 1.68 0.51
N ILE A 442 7.15 2.55 1.31
CA ILE A 442 7.03 4.00 1.12
C ILE A 442 8.03 4.68 2.07
N SER A 443 8.84 5.59 1.53
CA SER A 443 9.88 6.33 2.26
C SER A 443 9.85 7.82 1.93
N GLY A 444 10.55 8.66 2.70
CA GLY A 444 10.69 10.10 2.44
C GLY A 444 10.22 10.98 3.60
N ASN A 445 10.51 12.28 3.55
CA ASN A 445 10.25 13.19 4.68
C ASN A 445 8.84 13.83 4.68
N PHE A 446 7.97 13.44 3.75
CA PHE A 446 6.64 14.02 3.58
C PHE A 446 5.54 13.08 4.08
N GLY A 447 4.37 13.66 4.34
CA GLY A 447 3.18 12.93 4.74
C GLY A 447 2.36 12.40 3.57
N LEU A 448 1.47 11.46 3.88
CA LEU A 448 0.58 10.79 2.93
C LEU A 448 -0.88 11.14 3.20
N THR A 449 -1.61 11.61 2.20
CA THR A 449 -3.07 11.81 2.29
C THR A 449 -3.81 10.73 1.52
N LYS A 450 -4.75 10.04 2.18
CA LYS A 450 -5.72 9.12 1.57
C LYS A 450 -7.05 9.85 1.36
N THR A 451 -7.57 9.80 0.14
CA THR A 451 -8.91 10.32 -0.22
C THR A 451 -9.65 9.38 -1.17
N GLY A 452 -10.90 9.70 -1.53
CA GLY A 452 -11.81 8.85 -2.30
C GLY A 452 -12.46 7.74 -1.46
N PRO A 453 -13.66 7.26 -1.82
CA PRO A 453 -14.49 6.41 -0.97
C PRO A 453 -13.97 4.97 -0.80
N ALA A 454 -13.13 4.47 -1.72
CA ALA A 454 -12.65 3.09 -1.65
C ALA A 454 -11.50 2.89 -0.64
N MET A 455 -11.06 1.66 -0.48
CA MET A 455 -9.98 1.29 0.44
C MET A 455 -8.59 1.44 -0.20
N LEU A 456 -7.64 1.99 0.55
CA LEU A 456 -6.20 1.83 0.31
C LEU A 456 -5.64 0.90 1.37
N THR A 457 -5.03 -0.21 0.96
CA THR A 457 -4.26 -1.09 1.84
C THR A 457 -2.78 -0.83 1.63
N LEU A 458 -2.07 -0.38 2.66
CA LEU A 458 -0.61 -0.38 2.71
C LEU A 458 -0.16 -1.75 3.26
N SER A 459 0.83 -2.38 2.62
CA SER A 459 1.36 -3.68 3.06
C SER A 459 2.88 -3.81 2.87
N GLY A 460 3.56 -2.68 2.64
CA GLY A 460 5.01 -2.58 2.67
C GLY A 460 5.46 -1.93 3.97
N ILE A 461 6.66 -2.27 4.45
CA ILE A 461 7.24 -1.69 5.66
C ILE A 461 7.59 -0.23 5.35
N ASN A 462 6.91 0.70 6.01
CA ASN A 462 6.94 2.10 5.65
C ASN A 462 7.86 2.90 6.58
N THR A 463 8.54 3.88 6.01
CA THR A 463 9.60 4.67 6.66
C THR A 463 9.50 6.16 6.35
N TYR A 464 8.35 6.59 5.82
CA TYR A 464 8.08 8.02 5.67
C TYR A 464 7.84 8.66 7.04
N THR A 465 8.29 9.92 7.20
CA THR A 465 8.34 10.58 8.51
C THR A 465 7.34 11.73 8.69
N GLY A 466 6.51 12.00 7.68
CA GLY A 466 5.44 13.00 7.79
C GLY A 466 4.08 12.34 8.06
N ASP A 467 3.18 13.09 8.68
CA ASP A 467 1.89 12.61 9.16
C ASP A 467 1.02 12.00 8.04
N THR A 468 0.19 11.03 8.42
CA THR A 468 -0.82 10.44 7.53
C THR A 468 -2.17 11.11 7.74
N THR A 469 -2.86 11.51 6.67
CA THR A 469 -4.24 12.04 6.75
C THR A 469 -5.20 11.12 6.01
N VAL A 470 -6.16 10.52 6.71
CA VAL A 470 -7.27 9.77 6.11
C VAL A 470 -8.45 10.74 5.97
N SER A 471 -8.67 11.26 4.76
CA SER A 471 -9.77 12.19 4.47
C SER A 471 -11.08 11.48 4.16
N GLU A 472 -11.01 10.38 3.40
CA GLU A 472 -12.18 9.63 2.91
C GLU A 472 -11.86 8.14 2.74
N GLY A 473 -12.91 7.31 2.79
CA GLY A 473 -12.84 5.87 2.59
C GLY A 473 -12.14 5.15 3.73
N ILE A 474 -11.38 4.10 3.40
CA ILE A 474 -10.66 3.27 4.37
C ILE A 474 -9.16 3.36 4.09
N LEU A 475 -8.36 3.61 5.12
CA LEU A 475 -6.94 3.24 5.14
C LEU A 475 -6.78 1.95 5.94
N ARG A 476 -6.15 0.94 5.34
CA ARG A 476 -5.80 -0.33 5.99
C ARG A 476 -4.28 -0.52 5.98
N GLY A 477 -3.75 -1.08 7.05
CA GLY A 477 -2.35 -1.49 7.18
C GLY A 477 -2.15 -2.20 8.51
N ASP A 478 -0.94 -2.17 9.04
CA ASP A 478 -0.47 -2.72 10.31
C ASP A 478 0.47 -1.69 10.98
N ALA A 479 1.02 -2.00 12.15
CA ALA A 479 1.94 -1.11 12.85
C ALA A 479 3.28 -0.86 12.13
N GLU A 480 3.65 -1.66 11.11
CA GLU A 480 4.87 -1.45 10.30
C GLU A 480 4.61 -0.63 9.02
N SER A 481 3.39 -0.67 8.49
CA SER A 481 2.98 0.00 7.25
C SER A 481 2.23 1.33 7.49
N ILE A 482 1.76 1.60 8.70
CA ILE A 482 1.21 2.90 9.09
C ILE A 482 2.08 3.50 10.21
N THR A 483 2.81 4.56 9.88
CA THR A 483 3.82 5.17 10.75
C THR A 483 3.58 6.67 10.96
N GLY A 484 4.15 7.20 12.06
CA GLY A 484 3.92 8.60 12.46
C GLY A 484 2.50 8.85 12.97
N ASP A 485 2.14 10.12 13.16
CA ASP A 485 0.81 10.52 13.59
C ASP A 485 -0.22 10.36 12.45
N VAL A 486 -1.47 10.05 12.80
CA VAL A 486 -2.58 9.89 11.87
C VAL A 486 -3.73 10.85 12.20
N VAL A 487 -4.12 11.68 11.23
CA VAL A 487 -5.36 12.46 11.26
C VAL A 487 -6.44 11.66 10.53
N ASN A 488 -7.33 11.01 11.27
CA ASN A 488 -8.37 10.12 10.76
C ASN A 488 -9.74 10.81 10.74
N HIS A 489 -10.23 11.16 9.56
CA HIS A 489 -11.58 11.70 9.35
C HIS A 489 -12.60 10.68 8.80
N ALA A 490 -12.18 9.42 8.59
CA ALA A 490 -13.01 8.39 7.96
C ALA A 490 -12.88 7.04 8.68
N ALA A 491 -12.14 6.08 8.12
CA ALA A 491 -11.90 4.79 8.75
C ALA A 491 -10.44 4.36 8.63
N LEU A 492 -9.87 3.94 9.76
CA LEU A 492 -8.53 3.39 9.91
C LEU A 492 -8.62 1.93 10.38
N ILE A 493 -8.00 1.01 9.66
CA ILE A 493 -7.98 -0.43 9.99
C ILE A 493 -6.54 -0.88 10.19
N PHE A 494 -6.23 -1.33 11.41
CA PHE A 494 -5.04 -2.13 11.69
C PHE A 494 -5.38 -3.61 11.55
N ASN A 495 -4.83 -4.27 10.54
CA ASN A 495 -4.85 -5.71 10.30
C ASN A 495 -3.53 -6.31 10.75
N GLU A 496 -3.46 -6.62 12.04
CA GLU A 496 -2.21 -6.98 12.72
C GLU A 496 -2.09 -8.51 12.84
N ASP A 497 -1.27 -9.12 11.99
CA ASP A 497 -1.09 -10.59 11.94
C ASP A 497 0.29 -11.07 12.46
N THR A 498 1.24 -10.17 12.67
CA THR A 498 2.56 -10.47 13.28
C THR A 498 2.73 -9.88 14.68
N GLY A 499 2.01 -8.80 14.98
CA GLY A 499 2.04 -8.11 16.27
C GLY A 499 2.97 -6.92 16.23
N GLY A 500 2.56 -5.82 16.87
CA GLY A 500 3.27 -4.54 16.76
C GLY A 500 2.78 -3.48 17.74
N THR A 501 3.59 -2.44 17.92
CA THR A 501 3.28 -1.29 18.77
C THR A 501 3.16 -0.04 17.92
N TYR A 502 1.99 0.59 17.95
CA TYR A 502 1.74 1.86 17.28
C TYR A 502 1.73 3.00 18.31
N ALA A 503 2.79 3.80 18.28
CA ALA A 503 3.04 4.90 19.22
C ALA A 503 2.58 6.28 18.71
N GLY A 504 2.20 6.41 17.44
CA GLY A 504 1.72 7.66 16.85
C GLY A 504 0.39 8.10 17.45
N VAL A 505 0.14 9.41 17.48
CA VAL A 505 -1.17 9.95 17.89
C VAL A 505 -2.15 9.75 16.75
N ILE A 506 -3.31 9.14 17.07
CA ILE A 506 -4.46 9.08 16.14
C ILE A 506 -5.41 10.18 16.58
N SER A 507 -5.83 11.04 15.66
CA SER A 507 -6.70 12.19 15.90
C SER A 507 -7.86 12.23 14.90
N GLY A 508 -8.79 13.18 15.06
CA GLY A 508 -9.94 13.36 14.16
C GLY A 508 -11.22 12.71 14.67
N ASN A 509 -12.17 12.43 13.77
CA ASN A 509 -13.51 11.91 14.10
C ASN A 509 -13.82 10.54 13.47
N GLY A 510 -12.89 9.96 12.73
CA GLY A 510 -13.03 8.66 12.09
C GLY A 510 -12.95 7.48 13.06
N THR A 511 -13.44 6.32 12.62
CA THR A 511 -13.40 5.06 13.38
C THR A 511 -12.04 4.38 13.28
N VAL A 512 -11.68 3.62 14.31
CA VAL A 512 -10.48 2.77 14.34
C VAL A 512 -10.90 1.31 14.52
N THR A 513 -10.39 0.40 13.69
CA THR A 513 -10.69 -1.03 13.79
C THR A 513 -9.40 -1.83 13.92
N LYS A 514 -9.35 -2.73 14.91
CA LYS A 514 -8.32 -3.76 15.07
C LYS A 514 -8.88 -5.11 14.60
N GLN A 515 -8.28 -5.64 13.55
CA GLN A 515 -8.47 -6.99 13.02
C GLN A 515 -7.11 -7.70 12.87
N GLY A 516 -7.06 -8.91 12.31
CA GLY A 516 -5.85 -9.73 12.28
C GLY A 516 -5.60 -10.43 13.62
N THR A 517 -4.90 -11.56 13.54
CA THR A 517 -4.83 -12.54 14.64
C THR A 517 -3.88 -12.20 15.79
N ALA A 518 -2.93 -11.28 15.58
CA ALA A 518 -1.92 -10.91 16.56
C ALA A 518 -2.33 -9.72 17.46
N ALA A 519 -1.44 -9.34 18.37
CA ALA A 519 -1.63 -8.22 19.30
C ALA A 519 -1.19 -6.87 18.70
N LEU A 520 -2.07 -5.87 18.74
CA LEU A 520 -1.70 -4.47 18.52
C LEU A 520 -1.60 -3.76 19.87
N THR A 521 -0.46 -3.15 20.17
CA THR A 521 -0.30 -2.25 21.31
C THR A 521 -0.45 -0.80 20.88
N LEU A 522 -1.45 -0.12 21.44
CA LEU A 522 -1.65 1.32 21.33
C LEU A 522 -1.00 2.01 22.55
N SER A 523 0.21 2.54 22.36
CA SER A 523 0.99 3.21 23.41
C SER A 523 0.91 4.75 23.35
N GLY A 524 0.31 5.30 22.29
CA GLY A 524 0.14 6.75 22.12
C GLY A 524 -1.02 7.34 22.94
N THR A 525 -0.97 8.65 23.20
CA THR A 525 -2.10 9.42 23.74
C THR A 525 -3.01 9.83 22.58
N HIS A 526 -3.92 8.94 22.17
CA HIS A 526 -4.81 9.19 21.05
C HIS A 526 -5.91 10.21 21.39
N THR A 527 -6.42 10.90 20.37
CA THR A 527 -7.39 12.02 20.49
C THR A 527 -8.60 11.88 19.56
N TYR A 528 -8.74 10.77 18.82
CA TYR A 528 -9.86 10.55 17.90
C TYR A 528 -11.18 10.28 18.64
N THR A 529 -12.29 10.83 18.12
CA THR A 529 -13.61 10.71 18.77
C THR A 529 -14.50 9.60 18.22
N GLY A 530 -14.08 8.91 17.16
CA GLY A 530 -14.83 7.79 16.58
C GLY A 530 -14.75 6.52 17.42
N LEU A 531 -15.61 5.55 17.11
CA LEU A 531 -15.63 4.23 17.75
C LEU A 531 -14.32 3.47 17.49
N THR A 532 -13.78 2.84 18.52
CA THR A 532 -12.77 1.78 18.43
C THR A 532 -13.47 0.42 18.39
N SER A 533 -13.17 -0.40 17.39
CA SER A 533 -13.74 -1.76 17.29
C SER A 533 -12.62 -2.80 17.25
N LEU A 534 -12.63 -3.73 18.21
CA LEU A 534 -11.77 -4.91 18.23
C LEU A 534 -12.56 -6.11 17.69
N THR A 535 -12.26 -6.51 16.44
CA THR A 535 -12.98 -7.61 15.77
C THR A 535 -12.20 -8.92 15.79
N GLU A 536 -10.86 -8.87 15.81
CA GLU A 536 -9.98 -10.06 15.81
C GLU A 536 -8.68 -9.81 16.61
N GLY A 537 -8.16 -10.89 17.21
CA GLY A 537 -6.89 -10.89 17.94
C GLY A 537 -6.95 -10.13 19.27
N THR A 538 -5.82 -9.50 19.63
CA THR A 538 -5.66 -8.77 20.90
C THR A 538 -5.46 -7.27 20.65
N LEU A 539 -6.07 -6.43 21.47
CA LEU A 539 -5.79 -4.99 21.56
C LEU A 539 -5.24 -4.67 22.95
N VAL A 540 -3.99 -4.22 23.02
CA VAL A 540 -3.35 -3.75 24.25
C VAL A 540 -3.44 -2.22 24.27
N ILE A 541 -4.10 -1.65 25.26
CA ILE A 541 -4.15 -0.19 25.46
C ILE A 541 -3.19 0.15 26.61
N ASP A 542 -2.03 0.71 26.28
CA ASP A 542 -1.02 1.19 27.25
C ASP A 542 -0.91 2.71 27.31
N GLY A 543 -1.31 3.39 26.22
CA GLY A 543 -1.50 4.83 26.18
C GLY A 543 -2.92 5.20 26.59
N SER A 544 -3.62 5.94 25.73
CA SER A 544 -5.03 6.27 25.96
C SER A 544 -5.84 6.37 24.67
N ILE A 545 -7.06 5.83 24.68
CA ILE A 545 -8.09 6.09 23.66
C ILE A 545 -9.25 6.87 24.32
N PRO A 546 -9.79 7.95 23.72
CA PRO A 546 -10.85 8.74 24.36
C PRO A 546 -12.26 8.37 23.84
N GLY A 547 -12.35 7.67 22.72
CA GLY A 547 -13.59 7.17 22.14
C GLY A 547 -14.16 5.96 22.89
N ALA A 548 -15.36 5.54 22.46
CA ALA A 548 -15.96 4.28 22.90
C ALA A 548 -15.21 3.07 22.32
N LEU A 549 -15.33 1.91 22.97
CA LEU A 549 -14.67 0.66 22.57
C LEU A 549 -15.66 -0.51 22.56
N ASP A 550 -15.80 -1.19 21.42
CA ASP A 550 -16.54 -2.46 21.33
C ASP A 550 -15.59 -3.62 21.00
N THR A 551 -15.68 -4.73 21.74
CA THR A 551 -14.90 -5.96 21.46
C THR A 551 -15.79 -7.13 21.04
N ALA A 552 -15.31 -7.95 20.11
CA ALA A 552 -16.00 -9.17 19.68
C ALA A 552 -15.70 -10.37 20.59
N ALA A 553 -16.59 -11.36 20.62
CA ALA A 553 -16.57 -12.47 21.58
C ALA A 553 -15.31 -13.37 21.54
N THR A 554 -14.53 -13.34 20.46
CA THR A 554 -13.30 -14.14 20.28
C THR A 554 -12.02 -13.31 20.37
N THR A 555 -12.08 -12.15 21.03
CA THR A 555 -10.97 -11.18 21.09
C THR A 555 -10.52 -10.94 22.52
N THR A 556 -9.32 -10.38 22.68
CA THR A 556 -8.75 -10.04 24.00
C THR A 556 -8.47 -8.55 24.10
N LEU A 557 -9.05 -7.88 25.10
CA LEU A 557 -8.64 -6.55 25.55
C LEU A 557 -7.58 -6.69 26.64
N ALA A 558 -6.51 -5.89 26.58
CA ALA A 558 -5.44 -5.89 27.58
C ALA A 558 -4.81 -4.50 27.78
N GLY A 559 -3.80 -4.41 28.64
CA GLY A 559 -2.92 -3.25 28.81
C GLY A 559 -3.21 -2.43 30.06
N SER A 560 -2.32 -1.49 30.36
CA SER A 560 -2.35 -0.69 31.60
C SER A 560 -2.80 0.78 31.41
N GLY A 561 -3.36 1.09 30.25
CA GLY A 561 -3.71 2.43 29.81
C GLY A 561 -5.13 2.89 30.19
N THR A 562 -5.61 3.92 29.48
CA THR A 562 -6.93 4.52 29.73
C THR A 562 -7.87 4.44 28.52
N ILE A 563 -9.11 4.01 28.76
CA ILE A 563 -10.22 3.99 27.79
C ILE A 563 -11.25 5.03 28.26
N GLY A 564 -11.27 6.21 27.64
CA GLY A 564 -12.06 7.35 28.11
C GLY A 564 -13.56 7.27 27.84
N GLY A 565 -13.97 6.60 26.75
CA GLY A 565 -15.37 6.40 26.40
C GLY A 565 -15.98 5.16 27.04
N HIS A 566 -17.27 4.93 26.74
CA HIS A 566 -17.95 3.70 27.15
C HIS A 566 -17.32 2.48 26.46
N ALA A 567 -17.07 1.41 27.21
CA ALA A 567 -16.56 0.16 26.68
C ALA A 567 -17.57 -0.99 26.82
N THR A 568 -17.77 -1.77 25.76
CA THR A 568 -18.45 -3.06 25.79
C THR A 568 -17.45 -4.18 25.48
N VAL A 569 -17.23 -5.06 26.45
CA VAL A 569 -16.35 -6.23 26.32
C VAL A 569 -17.21 -7.48 26.12
N ALA A 570 -17.12 -8.11 24.94
CA ALA A 570 -17.77 -9.41 24.71
C ALA A 570 -16.81 -10.61 24.77
N GLY A 571 -15.51 -10.38 24.57
CA GLY A 571 -14.48 -11.42 24.64
C GLY A 571 -13.80 -11.52 26.00
N THR A 572 -12.49 -11.78 25.98
CA THR A 572 -11.62 -11.80 27.16
C THR A 572 -11.13 -10.39 27.49
N HIS A 573 -10.99 -10.07 28.77
CA HIS A 573 -10.29 -8.88 29.25
C HIS A 573 -9.21 -9.31 30.25
N THR A 574 -7.94 -9.06 29.91
CA THR A 574 -6.76 -9.25 30.77
C THR A 574 -6.18 -7.87 31.09
N PRO A 575 -6.76 -7.13 32.05
CA PRO A 575 -6.29 -5.80 32.43
C PRO A 575 -4.82 -5.81 32.86
N GLY A 576 -4.16 -4.66 32.75
CA GLY A 576 -2.75 -4.55 33.09
C GLY A 576 -1.82 -5.21 32.06
N ASN A 577 -0.54 -5.30 32.45
CA ASN A 577 0.52 -6.00 31.70
C ASN A 577 1.17 -7.10 32.57
N SER A 578 0.39 -7.71 33.47
CA SER A 578 0.80 -8.70 34.48
C SER A 578 1.80 -8.14 35.53
N ALA A 579 1.39 -7.73 36.72
CA ALA A 579 0.05 -7.30 37.13
C ALA A 579 -0.07 -5.77 36.97
N GLY A 580 -1.28 -5.22 36.85
CA GLY A 580 -1.43 -3.76 36.77
C GLY A 580 -2.85 -3.20 36.70
N THR A 581 -2.93 -1.86 36.67
CA THR A 581 -4.19 -1.14 36.62
C THR A 581 -4.59 -0.78 35.19
N GLN A 582 -5.85 -1.00 34.80
CA GLN A 582 -6.46 -0.43 33.59
C GLN A 582 -7.63 0.48 33.96
N THR A 583 -7.76 1.64 33.29
CA THR A 583 -8.73 2.69 33.66
C THR A 583 -9.78 2.91 32.59
N PHE A 584 -11.05 2.94 32.98
CA PHE A 584 -12.21 3.27 32.16
C PHE A 584 -12.79 4.62 32.63
N GLY A 585 -12.76 5.63 31.77
CA GLY A 585 -13.22 7.00 32.06
C GLY A 585 -14.74 7.17 32.01
N ALA A 586 -15.48 6.13 31.63
CA ALA A 586 -16.94 6.09 31.58
C ALA A 586 -17.46 4.72 32.03
N ASN A 587 -18.61 4.28 31.51
CA ASN A 587 -19.22 2.98 31.83
C ASN A 587 -18.44 1.82 31.18
N LEU A 588 -18.31 0.70 31.89
CA LEU A 588 -17.80 -0.57 31.39
C LEU A 588 -18.90 -1.62 31.46
N THR A 589 -19.26 -2.21 30.32
CA THR A 589 -20.21 -3.32 30.25
C THR A 589 -19.49 -4.59 29.79
N TYR A 590 -19.56 -5.63 30.61
CA TYR A 590 -19.20 -6.99 30.22
C TYR A 590 -20.44 -7.70 29.67
N ALA A 591 -20.37 -8.16 28.43
CA ALA A 591 -21.46 -8.90 27.79
C ALA A 591 -21.53 -10.35 28.27
N ALA A 592 -22.68 -10.99 28.06
CA ALA A 592 -22.88 -12.40 28.41
C ALA A 592 -21.86 -13.31 27.71
N GLY A 593 -21.16 -14.15 28.48
CA GLY A 593 -20.13 -15.07 28.01
C GLY A 593 -18.71 -14.51 28.01
N SER A 594 -18.52 -13.23 28.36
CA SER A 594 -17.19 -12.63 28.50
C SER A 594 -16.41 -13.20 29.68
N THR A 595 -15.08 -13.08 29.61
CA THR A 595 -14.15 -13.59 30.64
C THR A 595 -13.19 -12.49 31.07
N ILE A 596 -12.77 -12.56 32.34
CA ILE A 596 -11.82 -11.62 32.94
C ILE A 596 -10.64 -12.44 33.46
N GLY A 597 -9.42 -12.12 33.02
CA GLY A 597 -8.21 -12.54 33.71
C GLY A 597 -7.94 -11.59 34.89
N TRP A 598 -7.49 -12.13 36.02
CA TRP A 598 -7.01 -11.33 37.15
C TRP A 598 -5.71 -11.93 37.66
N ASP A 599 -4.59 -11.29 37.34
CA ASP A 599 -3.27 -11.74 37.77
C ASP A 599 -2.97 -11.31 39.21
N LEU A 600 -2.29 -12.18 39.95
CA LEU A 600 -1.58 -11.86 41.19
C LEU A 600 -0.12 -12.29 41.04
N ALA A 601 0.79 -11.32 41.02
CA ALA A 601 2.22 -11.51 40.77
C ALA A 601 3.03 -11.85 42.03
N ALA A 602 2.52 -11.56 43.24
CA ALA A 602 3.24 -11.82 44.49
C ALA A 602 2.30 -12.13 45.67
N HIS A 603 2.87 -12.64 46.77
CA HIS A 603 2.20 -12.87 48.05
C HIS A 603 1.89 -11.55 48.77
N SER A 604 0.94 -10.79 48.22
CA SER A 604 0.74 -9.38 48.56
C SER A 604 -0.73 -8.98 48.38
N THR A 605 -1.18 -8.04 49.21
CA THR A 605 -2.45 -7.31 49.04
C THR A 605 -2.23 -5.88 48.52
N ALA A 606 -0.99 -5.52 48.15
CA ALA A 606 -0.71 -4.24 47.52
C ALA A 606 -1.21 -4.26 46.06
N GLY A 607 -2.07 -3.29 45.70
CA GLY A 607 -2.67 -3.19 44.35
C GLY A 607 -1.71 -2.86 43.19
N ALA A 608 -0.40 -2.96 43.41
CA ALA A 608 0.62 -2.98 42.35
C ALA A 608 1.04 -4.41 41.97
N ASP A 609 0.81 -5.39 42.85
CA ASP A 609 1.12 -6.80 42.63
C ASP A 609 -0.09 -7.60 42.11
N SER A 610 -1.26 -6.97 41.98
CA SER A 610 -2.49 -7.58 41.47
C SER A 610 -3.16 -6.70 40.42
N ASP A 611 -3.89 -7.30 39.49
CA ASP A 611 -4.67 -6.53 38.51
C ASP A 611 -5.79 -5.72 39.18
N HIS A 612 -6.07 -4.55 38.62
CA HIS A 612 -7.10 -3.64 39.12
C HIS A 612 -7.78 -2.91 37.95
N VAL A 613 -9.11 -2.84 37.97
CA VAL A 613 -9.90 -2.12 36.95
C VAL A 613 -10.66 -0.96 37.58
N ILE A 614 -10.30 0.26 37.19
CA ILE A 614 -10.97 1.48 37.65
C ILE A 614 -12.05 1.87 36.64
N VAL A 615 -13.28 2.16 37.09
CA VAL A 615 -14.43 2.51 36.24
C VAL A 615 -15.12 3.77 36.78
N ALA A 616 -14.88 4.92 36.15
CA ALA A 616 -15.45 6.19 36.61
C ALA A 616 -16.99 6.27 36.45
N GLY A 617 -17.60 5.37 35.67
CA GLY A 617 -19.04 5.24 35.49
C GLY A 617 -19.65 4.00 36.14
N THR A 618 -20.69 3.46 35.51
CA THR A 618 -21.28 2.17 35.90
C THR A 618 -20.49 1.01 35.31
N LEU A 619 -20.11 0.06 36.16
CA LEU A 619 -19.70 -1.30 35.81
C LEU A 619 -20.95 -2.18 35.71
N ASP A 620 -21.17 -2.85 34.59
CA ASP A 620 -22.33 -3.73 34.38
C ASP A 620 -21.94 -5.12 33.86
N PHE A 621 -22.45 -6.17 34.50
CA PHE A 621 -22.31 -7.55 34.06
C PHE A 621 -23.62 -8.00 33.39
N ALA A 622 -23.81 -7.64 32.11
CA ALA A 622 -25.10 -7.71 31.41
C ALA A 622 -25.69 -9.13 31.24
N GLY A 623 -24.87 -10.16 31.42
CA GLY A 623 -25.26 -11.57 31.54
C GLY A 623 -24.11 -12.35 32.21
N PRO A 624 -24.09 -13.69 32.21
CA PRO A 624 -23.06 -14.45 32.91
C PRO A 624 -21.63 -14.07 32.47
N VAL A 625 -20.77 -13.72 33.43
CA VAL A 625 -19.35 -13.35 33.22
C VAL A 625 -18.48 -14.19 34.14
N THR A 626 -17.32 -14.64 33.65
CA THR A 626 -16.41 -15.48 34.43
C THR A 626 -15.09 -14.77 34.72
N LEU A 627 -14.80 -14.51 36.00
CA LEU A 627 -13.49 -14.08 36.47
C LEU A 627 -12.58 -15.29 36.72
N THR A 628 -11.36 -15.24 36.19
CA THR A 628 -10.34 -16.28 36.30
C THR A 628 -9.10 -15.68 36.96
N PRO A 629 -8.93 -15.92 38.27
CA PRO A 629 -7.69 -15.66 38.97
C PRO A 629 -6.52 -16.43 38.35
N ALA A 630 -5.36 -15.78 38.24
CA ALA A 630 -4.17 -16.32 37.64
C ALA A 630 -2.95 -16.04 38.54
N PHE A 631 -2.37 -17.12 39.07
CA PHE A 631 -1.27 -17.06 40.04
C PHE A 631 0.05 -17.58 39.45
N ALA A 632 0.02 -18.11 38.23
CA ALA A 632 1.17 -18.61 37.47
C ALA A 632 1.53 -17.69 36.28
N GLY A 633 1.17 -16.40 36.36
CA GLY A 633 1.53 -15.39 35.35
C GLY A 633 3.04 -15.25 35.13
N THR A 634 3.44 -14.63 34.03
CA THR A 634 4.87 -14.48 33.70
C THR A 634 5.55 -13.57 34.72
N GLY A 635 6.50 -14.12 35.48
CA GLY A 635 7.18 -13.40 36.56
C GLY A 635 6.47 -13.45 37.92
N SER A 636 5.33 -14.15 38.02
CA SER A 636 4.68 -14.40 39.31
C SER A 636 5.60 -15.18 40.26
N THR A 637 5.58 -14.79 41.53
CA THR A 637 6.24 -15.50 42.63
C THR A 637 5.26 -16.23 43.55
N VAL A 638 3.96 -16.28 43.21
CA VAL A 638 2.96 -16.94 44.06
C VAL A 638 3.26 -18.45 44.18
N ASP A 639 3.22 -18.95 45.41
CA ASP A 639 3.43 -20.33 45.84
C ASP A 639 2.42 -20.61 46.96
N TRP A 640 1.60 -21.65 46.80
CA TRP A 640 0.56 -22.01 47.76
C TRP A 640 1.08 -22.40 49.15
N LYS A 641 2.37 -22.79 49.27
CA LYS A 641 2.99 -23.19 50.54
C LYS A 641 3.48 -22.02 51.38
N ASN A 642 3.40 -20.80 50.87
CA ASN A 642 3.79 -19.61 51.63
C ASN A 642 2.81 -19.35 52.78
N ALA A 643 3.34 -18.99 53.95
CA ALA A 643 2.57 -18.64 55.14
C ALA A 643 1.53 -17.51 54.92
N PHE A 644 1.68 -16.71 53.86
CA PHE A 644 0.65 -15.77 53.39
C PHE A 644 -0.74 -16.44 53.29
N TRP A 645 -0.83 -17.66 52.76
CA TRP A 645 -2.10 -18.38 52.56
C TRP A 645 -2.69 -19.03 53.83
N LEU A 646 -2.16 -18.70 55.01
CA LEU A 646 -2.72 -19.11 56.31
C LEU A 646 -3.67 -18.07 56.92
N GLU A 647 -3.73 -16.87 56.34
CA GLU A 647 -4.52 -15.73 56.82
C GLU A 647 -5.61 -15.35 55.79
N GLU A 648 -6.64 -14.61 56.22
CA GLU A 648 -7.64 -14.04 55.29
C GLU A 648 -7.07 -12.85 54.52
N HIS A 649 -7.35 -12.79 53.21
CA HIS A 649 -6.93 -11.69 52.33
C HIS A 649 -8.08 -11.16 51.50
N THR A 650 -7.95 -9.92 51.04
CA THR A 650 -8.94 -9.29 50.16
C THR A 650 -8.25 -8.35 49.19
N TRP A 651 -8.66 -8.41 47.92
CA TRP A 651 -8.21 -7.53 46.85
C TRP A 651 -9.40 -6.78 46.25
N VAL A 652 -9.21 -5.52 45.90
CA VAL A 652 -10.14 -4.77 45.05
C VAL A 652 -9.84 -5.13 43.61
N VAL A 653 -10.76 -5.85 42.95
CA VAL A 653 -10.64 -6.21 41.53
C VAL A 653 -11.17 -5.08 40.66
N PHE A 654 -12.29 -4.50 41.08
CA PHE A 654 -12.92 -3.36 40.43
C PHE A 654 -13.20 -2.26 41.44
N ASP A 655 -12.81 -1.03 41.12
CA ASP A 655 -13.22 0.23 41.77
C ASP A 655 -14.14 0.94 40.76
N ALA A 656 -15.45 0.99 41.03
CA ALA A 656 -16.43 1.58 40.12
C ALA A 656 -17.32 2.60 40.83
N ALA A 657 -17.80 3.63 40.13
CA ALA A 657 -18.75 4.57 40.73
C ALA A 657 -20.10 3.90 41.10
N THR A 658 -20.51 2.88 40.32
CA THR A 658 -21.66 2.00 40.61
C THR A 658 -21.45 0.63 39.97
N VAL A 659 -21.94 -0.45 40.59
CA VAL A 659 -21.98 -1.79 39.99
C VAL A 659 -23.43 -2.22 39.75
N SER A 660 -23.68 -2.74 38.55
CA SER A 660 -24.96 -3.33 38.12
C SER A 660 -24.79 -4.81 37.84
N ASN A 661 -25.84 -5.60 38.12
CA ASN A 661 -25.92 -7.02 37.82
C ASN A 661 -24.79 -7.91 38.39
N PHE A 662 -24.21 -7.54 39.54
CA PHE A 662 -23.13 -8.28 40.20
C PHE A 662 -23.39 -9.80 40.34
N GLN A 663 -24.65 -10.22 40.53
CA GLN A 663 -25.02 -11.64 40.61
C GLN A 663 -24.68 -12.49 39.37
N ASN A 664 -24.34 -11.85 38.24
CA ASN A 664 -23.95 -12.51 37.01
C ASN A 664 -22.44 -12.79 36.93
N LEU A 665 -21.62 -12.20 37.82
CA LEU A 665 -20.18 -12.46 37.91
C LEU A 665 -19.93 -13.71 38.75
N GLN A 666 -19.13 -14.64 38.22
CA GLN A 666 -18.73 -15.86 38.93
C GLN A 666 -17.22 -16.12 38.79
N LEU A 667 -16.65 -16.87 39.73
CA LEU A 667 -15.29 -17.40 39.60
C LEU A 667 -15.29 -18.61 38.66
N SER A 668 -14.20 -18.80 37.91
CA SER A 668 -13.94 -20.06 37.21
C SER A 668 -13.67 -21.21 38.21
N PRO A 669 -13.65 -22.48 37.76
CA PRO A 669 -13.31 -23.59 38.65
C PRO A 669 -11.92 -23.40 39.27
N ALA A 670 -11.80 -23.66 40.57
CA ALA A 670 -10.62 -23.34 41.39
C ALA A 670 -9.41 -24.28 41.18
N THR A 671 -9.15 -24.67 39.93
CA THR A 671 -8.00 -25.48 39.50
C THR A 671 -6.85 -24.58 39.03
N TRP A 672 -6.61 -23.48 39.74
CA TRP A 672 -5.65 -22.45 39.34
C TRP A 672 -4.24 -22.83 39.80
N PRO A 673 -3.24 -22.90 38.90
CA PRO A 673 -1.86 -23.18 39.28
C PRO A 673 -1.20 -21.96 39.92
N ASP A 674 -0.30 -22.21 40.87
CA ASP A 674 0.72 -21.25 41.30
C ASP A 674 1.96 -21.26 40.39
N SER A 675 2.95 -20.41 40.68
CA SER A 675 4.22 -20.35 39.93
C SER A 675 5.04 -21.65 39.96
N THR A 676 4.74 -22.57 40.89
CA THR A 676 5.38 -23.90 41.00
C THR A 676 4.63 -24.97 40.20
N GLY A 677 3.44 -24.64 39.68
CA GLY A 677 2.53 -25.54 38.97
C GLY A 677 1.60 -26.36 39.88
N ALA A 678 1.54 -26.05 41.18
CA ALA A 678 0.62 -26.70 42.09
C ALA A 678 -0.79 -26.08 41.96
N SER A 679 -1.83 -26.91 41.84
CA SER A 679 -3.22 -26.45 41.68
C SER A 679 -3.83 -26.10 43.04
N PHE A 680 -4.53 -24.96 43.11
CA PHE A 680 -5.15 -24.42 44.33
C PHE A 680 -5.97 -25.45 45.11
N ASP A 681 -6.91 -26.12 44.45
CA ASP A 681 -7.78 -27.17 45.02
C ASP A 681 -7.02 -28.32 45.68
N SER A 682 -5.83 -28.65 45.18
CA SER A 682 -4.96 -29.70 45.69
C SER A 682 -3.97 -29.23 46.76
N ALA A 683 -3.54 -27.96 46.69
CA ALA A 683 -2.48 -27.40 47.53
C ALA A 683 -3.02 -26.72 48.80
N LEU A 684 -4.22 -26.16 48.72
CA LEU A 684 -4.94 -25.48 49.81
C LEU A 684 -6.33 -26.10 49.97
N ALA A 685 -6.39 -27.43 50.08
CA ALA A 685 -7.64 -28.17 50.25
C ALA A 685 -8.44 -27.64 51.45
N GLY A 686 -9.68 -27.21 51.21
CA GLY A 686 -10.57 -26.61 52.21
C GLY A 686 -10.47 -25.09 52.34
N ALA A 687 -9.48 -24.43 51.74
CA ALA A 687 -9.48 -22.99 51.54
C ALA A 687 -10.46 -22.60 50.41
N SER A 688 -10.80 -21.32 50.31
CA SER A 688 -11.72 -20.84 49.27
C SER A 688 -11.42 -19.43 48.79
N PHE A 689 -11.80 -19.14 47.55
CA PHE A 689 -11.96 -17.79 47.04
C PHE A 689 -13.46 -17.48 46.88
N SER A 690 -13.85 -16.25 47.18
CA SER A 690 -15.22 -15.76 46.99
C SER A 690 -15.25 -14.31 46.52
N LEU A 691 -16.36 -13.90 45.90
CA LEU A 691 -16.57 -12.54 45.43
C LEU A 691 -17.63 -11.84 46.30
N SER A 692 -17.43 -10.56 46.59
CA SER A 692 -18.48 -9.70 47.15
C SER A 692 -18.51 -8.32 46.48
N GLN A 693 -19.59 -7.58 46.71
CA GLN A 693 -19.73 -6.19 46.29
C GLN A 693 -19.84 -5.30 47.55
N SER A 694 -19.02 -4.25 47.62
CA SER A 694 -19.07 -3.23 48.67
C SER A 694 -19.30 -1.86 48.05
N GLY A 695 -20.58 -1.52 47.82
CA GLY A 695 -20.95 -0.26 47.17
C GLY A 695 -20.51 -0.23 45.71
N GLY A 696 -19.46 0.53 45.42
CA GLY A 696 -18.83 0.63 44.11
C GLY A 696 -17.80 -0.47 43.81
N ASP A 697 -17.28 -1.12 44.85
CA ASP A 697 -16.15 -2.03 44.73
C ASP A 697 -16.62 -3.47 44.51
N VAL A 698 -15.88 -4.22 43.67
CA VAL A 698 -15.95 -5.69 43.62
C VAL A 698 -14.68 -6.26 44.25
N LEU A 699 -14.89 -7.04 45.30
CA LEU A 699 -13.83 -7.60 46.14
C LEU A 699 -13.66 -9.09 45.87
N LEU A 700 -12.42 -9.52 45.73
CA LEU A 700 -12.03 -10.94 45.77
C LEU A 700 -11.48 -11.23 47.17
N HIS A 701 -12.08 -12.20 47.86
CA HIS A 701 -11.67 -12.64 49.19
C HIS A 701 -11.03 -14.02 49.11
N PHE A 702 -9.92 -14.20 49.82
CA PHE A 702 -9.37 -15.51 50.14
C PHE A 702 -9.65 -15.82 51.62
N THR A 703 -10.20 -17.00 51.88
CA THR A 703 -10.36 -17.55 53.23
C THR A 703 -9.53 -18.84 53.31
N PRO A 704 -8.60 -18.95 54.26
CA PRO A 704 -7.75 -20.14 54.43
C PRO A 704 -8.59 -21.35 54.84
N ALA A 705 -8.00 -22.55 54.71
CA ALA A 705 -8.64 -23.76 55.21
C ALA A 705 -8.86 -23.66 56.73
N PRO A 706 -10.02 -24.10 57.27
CA PRO A 706 -10.23 -24.10 58.71
C PRO A 706 -9.13 -24.91 59.40
N VAL A 707 -8.42 -24.28 60.34
CA VAL A 707 -7.45 -25.00 61.18
C VAL A 707 -8.24 -26.00 62.03
N ILE A 708 -8.22 -27.27 61.64
CA ILE A 708 -8.68 -28.36 62.49
C ILE A 708 -7.65 -28.45 63.62
N ALA A 709 -7.97 -27.81 64.75
CA ALA A 709 -7.15 -27.91 65.95
C ALA A 709 -6.99 -29.39 66.31
N ASP A 710 -5.75 -29.83 66.48
CA ASP A 710 -5.48 -31.20 66.84
C ASP A 710 -6.23 -31.53 68.16
N PRO A 711 -7.04 -32.61 68.20
CA PRO A 711 -7.81 -32.96 69.38
C PRO A 711 -6.95 -33.15 70.65
N TYR A 712 -5.68 -33.53 70.51
CA TYR A 712 -4.73 -33.62 71.62
C TYR A 712 -4.30 -32.25 72.15
N THR A 713 -3.89 -31.32 71.29
CA THR A 713 -3.58 -29.94 71.70
C THR A 713 -4.80 -29.19 72.25
N THR A 714 -6.00 -29.47 71.74
CA THR A 714 -7.26 -28.93 72.28
C THR A 714 -7.50 -29.42 73.72
N TRP A 715 -7.30 -30.71 73.98
CA TRP A 715 -7.38 -31.28 75.33
C TRP A 715 -6.28 -30.73 76.24
N LEU A 716 -5.04 -30.60 75.77
CA LEU A 716 -3.97 -29.97 76.56
C LEU A 716 -4.35 -28.55 76.99
N ALA A 717 -5.02 -27.76 76.14
CA ALA A 717 -5.47 -26.41 76.48
C ALA A 717 -6.68 -26.36 77.46
N GLU A 718 -7.41 -27.46 77.64
CA GLU A 718 -8.45 -27.59 78.67
C GLU A 718 -7.83 -27.72 80.07
N TYR A 719 -6.73 -28.48 80.19
CA TYR A 719 -6.11 -28.77 81.48
C TYR A 719 -4.90 -27.87 81.81
N PHE A 720 -4.15 -27.36 80.83
CA PHE A 720 -2.91 -26.59 81.05
C PHE A 720 -3.04 -25.11 80.67
N THR A 721 -2.49 -24.23 81.50
CA THR A 721 -2.41 -22.79 81.18
C THR A 721 -1.42 -22.53 80.04
N THR A 722 -1.52 -21.37 79.39
CA THR A 722 -0.61 -20.95 78.31
C THR A 722 0.87 -20.97 78.71
N GLU A 723 1.19 -20.76 80.00
CA GLU A 723 2.56 -20.87 80.51
C GLU A 723 3.01 -22.33 80.63
N GLU A 724 2.16 -23.20 81.19
CA GLU A 724 2.44 -24.65 81.34
C GLU A 724 2.50 -25.38 80.00
N LEU A 725 1.70 -24.97 79.01
CA LEU A 725 1.76 -25.50 77.63
C LEU A 725 3.16 -25.34 77.02
N ASN A 726 3.91 -24.30 77.40
CA ASN A 726 5.28 -24.06 76.97
C ASN A 726 6.36 -24.83 77.78
N LEU A 727 5.96 -25.70 78.71
CA LEU A 727 6.87 -26.51 79.53
C LEU A 727 6.73 -28.00 79.18
N PRO A 728 7.62 -28.57 78.33
CA PRO A 728 7.53 -29.97 77.90
C PRO A 728 7.60 -31.01 79.05
N THR A 729 8.09 -30.61 80.22
CA THR A 729 8.10 -31.43 81.45
C THR A 729 6.78 -31.43 82.21
N VAL A 730 5.78 -30.65 81.75
CA VAL A 730 4.44 -30.52 82.33
C VAL A 730 3.38 -30.90 81.30
N SER A 731 3.38 -30.26 80.12
CA SER A 731 2.38 -30.46 79.06
C SER A 731 2.78 -31.48 77.99
N GLY A 732 4.04 -31.95 77.96
CA GLY A 732 4.55 -32.82 76.91
C GLY A 732 3.91 -34.21 76.91
N ALA A 733 3.90 -34.89 75.76
CA ALA A 733 3.28 -36.21 75.58
C ALA A 733 3.77 -37.32 76.54
N LEU A 734 4.99 -37.17 77.07
CA LEU A 734 5.61 -38.09 78.04
C LEU A 734 5.74 -37.48 79.45
N ALA A 735 5.14 -36.31 79.70
CA ALA A 735 5.08 -35.73 81.04
C ALA A 735 3.95 -36.38 81.85
N ASP A 736 4.20 -36.45 83.15
CA ASP A 736 3.36 -37.03 84.21
C ASP A 736 3.30 -35.95 85.32
N PRO A 737 2.34 -35.00 85.25
CA PRO A 737 2.34 -33.82 86.11
C PRO A 737 1.79 -34.11 87.51
N ASP A 738 0.86 -35.06 87.63
CA ASP A 738 0.23 -35.46 88.89
C ASP A 738 0.98 -36.59 89.62
N ARG A 739 1.88 -37.30 88.92
CA ARG A 739 2.79 -38.34 89.40
C ARG A 739 2.11 -39.67 89.71
N ASP A 740 1.04 -40.01 89.00
CA ASP A 740 0.38 -41.31 89.11
C ASP A 740 1.07 -42.43 88.27
N GLY A 741 1.96 -42.05 87.35
CA GLY A 741 2.71 -42.95 86.48
C GLY A 741 2.15 -43.09 85.06
N LEU A 742 1.04 -42.42 84.75
CA LEU A 742 0.54 -42.23 83.40
C LEU A 742 1.14 -40.97 82.78
N ALA A 743 1.28 -40.96 81.46
CA ALA A 743 1.74 -39.79 80.73
C ALA A 743 0.58 -39.13 79.99
N ASN A 744 0.62 -37.80 79.83
CA ASN A 744 -0.43 -36.99 79.20
C ASN A 744 -1.03 -37.62 77.91
N LEU A 745 -0.23 -38.21 77.02
CA LEU A 745 -0.74 -38.84 75.79
C LEU A 745 -1.54 -40.14 76.04
N LEU A 746 -1.16 -40.91 77.07
CA LEU A 746 -1.88 -42.11 77.48
C LEU A 746 -3.18 -41.74 78.20
N GLU A 747 -3.14 -40.71 79.05
CA GLU A 747 -4.32 -40.17 79.74
C GLU A 747 -5.34 -39.61 78.77
N TYR A 748 -4.90 -38.81 77.80
CA TYR A 748 -5.70 -38.31 76.69
C TYR A 748 -6.46 -39.42 75.94
N ALA A 749 -5.75 -40.52 75.65
CA ALA A 749 -6.28 -41.67 74.94
C ALA A 749 -7.22 -42.53 75.82
N LEU A 750 -7.01 -42.55 77.14
CA LEU A 750 -7.91 -43.23 78.09
C LEU A 750 -9.08 -42.32 78.54
N GLY A 751 -9.02 -41.02 78.27
CA GLY A 751 -10.04 -40.03 78.66
C GLY A 751 -9.94 -39.56 80.10
N LEU A 752 -8.72 -39.42 80.61
CA LEU A 752 -8.41 -39.06 82.00
C LEU A 752 -8.04 -37.57 82.13
N ASP A 753 -8.00 -37.08 83.37
CA ASP A 753 -7.59 -35.72 83.74
C ASP A 753 -6.11 -35.74 84.19
N PRO A 754 -5.18 -35.09 83.46
CA PRO A 754 -3.74 -35.14 83.71
C PRO A 754 -3.29 -34.36 84.96
N ARG A 755 -4.21 -33.76 85.71
CA ARG A 755 -3.94 -33.15 87.01
C ARG A 755 -4.49 -33.96 88.18
N ALA A 756 -5.18 -35.06 87.93
CA ALA A 756 -5.95 -35.78 88.93
C ALA A 756 -5.68 -37.29 88.92
N ALA A 757 -4.73 -37.70 89.77
CA ALA A 757 -4.22 -39.06 89.86
C ALA A 757 -5.34 -40.10 89.79
N SER A 758 -5.29 -40.95 88.77
CA SER A 758 -6.37 -41.84 88.33
C SER A 758 -6.01 -43.33 88.46
N PRO A 759 -5.53 -43.81 89.63
CA PRO A 759 -4.92 -45.13 89.80
C PRO A 759 -5.89 -46.32 89.64
N THR A 760 -7.19 -46.05 89.43
CA THR A 760 -8.23 -47.07 89.23
C THR A 760 -8.82 -47.09 87.82
N ALA A 761 -8.42 -46.14 86.95
CA ALA A 761 -8.88 -46.07 85.57
C ALA A 761 -7.90 -46.71 84.55
N VAL A 762 -6.79 -47.27 85.05
CA VAL A 762 -5.77 -47.95 84.26
C VAL A 762 -6.26 -49.27 83.64
N PRO A 763 -5.66 -49.74 82.53
CA PRO A 763 -5.98 -51.03 81.95
C PRO A 763 -5.83 -52.19 82.93
N ALA A 764 -6.83 -53.07 82.95
CA ALA A 764 -6.92 -54.21 83.87
C ALA A 764 -6.67 -55.54 83.15
N THR A 765 -6.08 -56.51 83.85
CA THR A 765 -5.91 -57.88 83.34
C THR A 765 -6.84 -58.86 84.05
N SER A 766 -7.42 -59.81 83.31
CA SER A 766 -8.22 -60.90 83.85
C SER A 766 -7.97 -62.22 83.08
N THR A 767 -8.70 -63.28 83.44
CA THR A 767 -8.68 -64.55 82.72
C THR A 767 -10.09 -64.96 82.32
N GLU A 768 -10.23 -65.45 81.09
CA GLU A 768 -11.52 -65.86 80.52
C GLU A 768 -11.29 -67.03 79.55
N ASN A 769 -11.96 -68.17 79.79
CA ASN A 769 -12.04 -69.30 78.85
C ASN A 769 -10.70 -69.79 78.24
N GLY A 770 -9.61 -69.78 79.02
CA GLY A 770 -8.28 -70.21 78.55
C GLY A 770 -7.43 -69.11 77.89
N PHE A 771 -7.87 -67.85 77.98
CA PHE A 771 -7.14 -66.67 77.55
C PHE A 771 -6.79 -65.77 78.74
N TRP A 772 -5.61 -65.17 78.67
CA TRP A 772 -5.31 -63.93 79.36
C TRP A 772 -6.03 -62.79 78.63
N VAL A 773 -6.71 -61.93 79.38
CA VAL A 773 -7.49 -60.80 78.82
C VAL A 773 -6.92 -59.49 79.34
N PHE A 774 -6.74 -58.53 78.45
CA PHE A 774 -6.36 -57.16 78.76
C PHE A 774 -7.50 -56.22 78.39
N LEU A 775 -8.02 -55.49 79.37
CA LEU A 775 -9.20 -54.65 79.27
C LEU A 775 -8.79 -53.18 79.45
N TYR A 776 -9.16 -52.32 78.50
CA TYR A 776 -8.91 -50.87 78.60
C TYR A 776 -10.16 -50.10 78.17
N THR A 777 -10.41 -48.95 78.80
CA THR A 777 -11.52 -48.06 78.44
C THR A 777 -10.93 -46.80 77.80
N ARG A 778 -11.56 -46.34 76.72
CA ARG A 778 -11.18 -45.11 76.00
C ARG A 778 -12.42 -44.31 75.59
N PRO A 779 -12.30 -43.01 75.30
CA PRO A 779 -13.35 -42.29 74.59
C PRO A 779 -13.52 -42.88 73.18
N ALA A 780 -14.76 -42.98 72.72
CA ALA A 780 -15.13 -43.59 71.44
C ALA A 780 -14.83 -42.70 70.22
N ASN A 781 -14.57 -41.40 70.45
CA ASN A 781 -14.31 -40.38 69.44
C ASN A 781 -12.81 -40.10 69.16
N ARG A 782 -11.89 -40.80 69.84
CA ARG A 782 -10.43 -40.65 69.64
C ARG A 782 -9.94 -41.46 68.43
N SER A 783 -10.00 -40.88 67.24
CA SER A 783 -9.48 -41.46 65.97
C SER A 783 -8.06 -41.02 65.61
N ASP A 784 -7.56 -40.01 66.29
CA ASP A 784 -6.26 -39.35 66.17
C ASP A 784 -5.12 -40.07 66.94
N VAL A 785 -5.46 -41.14 67.67
CA VAL A 785 -4.50 -42.01 68.37
C VAL A 785 -4.80 -43.48 68.13
N SER A 786 -3.75 -44.28 68.01
CA SER A 786 -3.83 -45.74 67.87
C SER A 786 -3.58 -46.44 69.20
N TYR A 787 -4.23 -47.60 69.40
CA TYR A 787 -4.21 -48.36 70.64
C TYR A 787 -3.61 -49.74 70.38
N VAL A 788 -2.33 -49.90 70.69
CA VAL A 788 -1.58 -51.12 70.41
C VAL A 788 -1.37 -51.89 71.72
N VAL A 789 -2.11 -52.98 71.91
CA VAL A 789 -1.87 -53.89 73.05
C VAL A 789 -0.74 -54.84 72.67
N GLU A 790 0.31 -54.84 73.49
CA GLU A 790 1.46 -55.74 73.34
C GLU A 790 1.54 -56.68 74.54
N VAL A 791 1.98 -57.91 74.27
CA VAL A 791 2.15 -58.96 75.27
C VAL A 791 3.61 -59.45 75.30
N SER A 792 4.08 -59.79 76.48
CA SER A 792 5.40 -60.39 76.72
C SER A 792 5.28 -61.54 77.72
N THR A 793 6.09 -62.58 77.55
CA THR A 793 6.23 -63.66 78.56
C THR A 793 7.47 -63.48 79.46
N ASN A 794 8.32 -62.50 79.16
CA ASN A 794 9.64 -62.32 79.79
C ASN A 794 10.06 -60.86 80.07
N LEU A 795 9.18 -59.89 79.81
CA LEU A 795 9.39 -58.43 79.89
C LEU A 795 10.46 -57.84 78.92
N GLN A 796 11.19 -58.68 78.19
CA GLN A 796 12.25 -58.25 77.26
C GLN A 796 11.77 -58.18 75.81
N GLN A 797 11.01 -59.18 75.36
CA GLN A 797 10.45 -59.27 74.02
C GLN A 797 8.94 -59.01 74.09
N TRP A 798 8.47 -58.07 73.28
CA TRP A 798 7.08 -57.64 73.21
C TRP A 798 6.53 -57.91 71.82
N THR A 799 5.34 -58.48 71.74
CA THR A 799 4.65 -58.81 70.49
C THR A 799 3.28 -58.17 70.50
N THR A 800 2.92 -57.46 69.43
CA THR A 800 1.57 -56.90 69.24
C THR A 800 0.52 -58.01 69.16
N ILE A 801 -0.58 -57.86 69.91
CA ILE A 801 -1.76 -58.71 69.75
C ILE A 801 -2.49 -58.27 68.49
N ALA A 802 -2.72 -59.21 67.57
CA ALA A 802 -3.31 -58.95 66.26
C ALA A 802 -4.73 -58.36 66.39
N ALA A 803 -5.09 -57.43 65.51
CA ALA A 803 -6.32 -56.64 65.63
C ALA A 803 -7.62 -57.47 65.66
N ASN A 804 -7.62 -58.67 65.06
CA ASN A 804 -8.73 -59.63 65.12
C ASN A 804 -8.97 -60.22 66.52
N ASP A 805 -8.02 -60.10 67.44
CA ASP A 805 -8.12 -60.55 68.83
C ASP A 805 -8.46 -59.40 69.80
N HIS A 806 -8.77 -58.21 69.26
CA HIS A 806 -9.36 -57.07 69.97
C HIS A 806 -10.85 -56.98 69.64
N GLU A 807 -11.71 -56.84 70.65
CA GLU A 807 -13.14 -56.63 70.45
C GLU A 807 -13.73 -55.67 71.50
N PRO A 808 -14.75 -54.86 71.13
CA PRO A 808 -15.45 -54.00 72.08
C PRO A 808 -16.30 -54.86 73.03
N VAL A 809 -16.22 -54.57 74.33
CA VAL A 809 -16.94 -55.27 75.40
C VAL A 809 -18.22 -54.53 75.78
N ALA A 810 -18.14 -53.20 75.87
CA ALA A 810 -19.26 -52.33 76.18
C ALA A 810 -18.98 -50.91 75.66
N THR A 811 -20.04 -50.19 75.29
CA THR A 811 -20.01 -48.75 75.02
C THR A 811 -21.09 -48.09 75.87
N VAL A 812 -20.73 -47.08 76.67
CA VAL A 812 -21.65 -46.38 77.58
C VAL A 812 -21.45 -44.87 77.40
N GLY A 813 -22.41 -44.24 76.73
CA GLY A 813 -22.26 -42.84 76.30
C GLY A 813 -21.08 -42.71 75.34
N GLU A 814 -20.15 -41.82 75.67
CA GLU A 814 -18.99 -41.50 74.84
C GLU A 814 -17.76 -42.37 75.13
N THR A 815 -17.82 -43.33 76.07
CA THR A 815 -16.69 -44.25 76.35
C THR A 815 -16.96 -45.67 75.87
N ALA A 816 -15.90 -46.33 75.39
CA ALA A 816 -15.90 -47.70 74.91
C ALA A 816 -14.80 -48.51 75.62
N THR A 817 -15.18 -49.63 76.22
CA THR A 817 -14.27 -50.61 76.83
C THR A 817 -13.94 -51.69 75.81
N TRP A 818 -12.66 -51.94 75.59
CA TRP A 818 -12.11 -52.90 74.64
C TRP A 818 -11.35 -54.01 75.38
N ARG A 819 -11.49 -55.25 74.91
CA ARG A 819 -10.66 -56.39 75.35
C ARG A 819 -9.76 -56.89 74.25
N ALA A 820 -8.50 -57.12 74.59
CA ALA A 820 -7.55 -57.89 73.79
C ALA A 820 -7.30 -59.25 74.47
N ARG A 821 -7.25 -60.33 73.69
CA ARG A 821 -7.05 -61.71 74.20
C ARG A 821 -5.70 -62.28 73.79
N TYR A 822 -5.09 -63.05 74.69
CA TYR A 822 -3.88 -63.83 74.42
C TYR A 822 -3.99 -65.25 74.99
N SER A 823 -3.66 -66.26 74.20
CA SER A 823 -3.83 -67.67 74.57
C SER A 823 -2.91 -68.07 75.71
N GLN A 824 -3.43 -68.81 76.70
CA GLN A 824 -2.62 -69.38 77.79
C GLN A 824 -1.78 -70.58 77.33
N THR A 825 -2.06 -71.14 76.15
CA THR A 825 -1.38 -72.32 75.60
C THR A 825 0.08 -72.02 75.31
N GLY A 826 0.98 -72.47 76.20
CA GLY A 826 2.43 -72.27 76.10
C GLY A 826 2.97 -71.05 76.85
N ALA A 827 2.11 -70.25 77.49
CA ALA A 827 2.49 -69.03 78.21
C ALA A 827 1.94 -69.05 79.66
N PRO A 828 2.69 -69.65 80.62
CA PRO A 828 2.22 -69.79 82.01
C PRO A 828 2.08 -68.44 82.74
N ASN A 829 2.79 -67.41 82.28
CA ASN A 829 2.65 -66.02 82.69
C ASN A 829 2.63 -65.13 81.45
N ALA A 830 1.89 -64.03 81.49
CA ALA A 830 1.87 -63.00 80.46
C ALA A 830 1.83 -61.61 81.11
N PHE A 831 2.65 -60.70 80.57
CA PHE A 831 2.68 -59.28 80.90
C PHE A 831 2.10 -58.51 79.72
N PHE A 832 1.30 -57.49 79.99
CA PHE A 832 0.68 -56.67 78.97
C PHE A 832 1.11 -55.21 79.13
N ARG A 833 1.13 -54.49 78.01
CA ARG A 833 1.18 -53.02 78.00
C ARG A 833 0.29 -52.49 76.89
N LEU A 834 -0.31 -51.32 77.13
CA LEU A 834 -0.93 -50.51 76.09
C LEU A 834 0.11 -49.51 75.60
N ARG A 835 0.42 -49.53 74.32
CA ARG A 835 1.18 -48.48 73.64
C ARG A 835 0.22 -47.61 72.86
N VAL A 836 0.28 -46.31 73.08
CA VAL A 836 -0.48 -45.30 72.36
C VAL A 836 0.47 -44.56 71.43
N GLU A 837 0.08 -44.39 70.18
CA GLU A 837 0.85 -43.65 69.17
C GLU A 837 -0.09 -42.65 68.47
N PRO A 838 0.32 -41.38 68.27
CA PRO A 838 -0.43 -40.43 67.45
C PRO A 838 -0.59 -40.96 66.03
N VAL A 839 -1.79 -40.81 65.48
CA VAL A 839 -2.10 -41.05 64.07
C VAL A 839 -2.13 -39.68 63.40
N ALA A 840 -1.40 -39.53 62.29
CA ALA A 840 -1.45 -38.29 61.53
C ALA A 840 -2.90 -38.05 61.03
N VAL A 841 -3.53 -37.00 61.54
CA VAL A 841 -4.74 -36.44 60.93
C VAL A 841 -4.32 -35.88 59.56
N GLN A 842 -4.98 -36.32 58.49
CA GLN A 842 -4.76 -35.82 57.13
C GLN A 842 -5.50 -34.50 56.91
#